data_AF-A0A653CHT5-F1
#
_entry.id   AF-A0A653CHT5-F1
#
_cell.length_a   1.000
_cell.length_b   1.000
_cell.length_c   1.000
_cell.angle_alpha   90.00
_cell.angle_beta   90.00
_cell.angle_gamma   90.00
#
_symmetry.space_group_name_H-M   'P 1'
#
loop_
_entity.id
_entity.type
_entity.pdbx_description
1 polymer ?
#
loop_
_entity_poly.entity_id
_entity_poly.type
_entity_poly.pdbx_seq_one_letter_code
_entity_poly.pdbx_strand_id
1 'polypeptide(L)'
;FSLWEAINQYKNVCKSEILAITDKWLEDQIAKIKHRLSVKLAFHEPRYLKVEYSIYQKRKKELNEHSKTLDCHKKAAEERIKQLKASVAENIAKYTQICDSFRDTSQNFLDSSHKAAFSSAIRMACATLNPTVEKFKSALTQELGHILKEADEFWDELIVSGFLFLHTVKLFREGGNYSTEEVSVLQKSLKKLEATIRKQLDGLINNAKNGIKPFITQLEKRHAEVILTISEVIKEFEHNEHAERLINRTQQQIKDEMYNLKMKQRDINISLKKLVNEFEVNVGKHGYIDTVIEKLDAIFEEFLGFTNIITHPQPVILYSACGQLVSEAKHTEDFLKCLYEDEPPEENNFISKLNIILYRSFYEVQQHSKDFYHKHHRFYREKSAMHHSLDEFMAEVLNKYKGFLVQCEVCWIDSCKEYLDTLQKFRNYRHMYLKTFESVFYKNCEEDFQKTVDEITHDLKEEKKNIEQGNKEMFDKLKALYGHPKNESLLKELEEQYKILFVEYDAKYSRISNLYKEKIYEKMENIKQSFEENVFKIETVSGEDKLSDMIDTLLESYNLKISTVQGFRDDATNLDHHSDKSGSRFSKTIMKYLTKFDAVVTTKTDLAPSMVTSESSVVETPETVLKNMEANEDLEVEKISQFVETDLLEYIRNYDNIWSNEIACIKKLFTVRYDRRNLF
;
A
#
# COMPACT_ATOMS: atom_id res chain seq x y z
N PHE A 1 38.79 -59.39 171.45
CA PHE A 1 38.08 -59.08 170.21
C PHE A 1 36.59 -59.10 170.49
N SER A 2 35.88 -57.98 170.27
CA SER A 2 34.47 -57.86 170.67
C SER A 2 33.53 -58.44 169.60
N LEU A 3 32.41 -59.03 170.02
CA LEU A 3 31.37 -59.57 169.13
C LEU A 3 30.87 -58.51 168.12
N TRP A 4 30.87 -57.24 168.53
CA TRP A 4 30.38 -56.11 167.73
C TRP A 4 31.28 -55.78 166.54
N GLU A 5 32.61 -55.86 166.70
CA GLU A 5 33.57 -55.68 165.59
C GLU A 5 33.43 -56.80 164.55
N ALA A 6 33.23 -58.05 165.00
CA ALA A 6 32.99 -59.20 164.12
C ALA A 6 31.68 -59.06 163.34
N ILE A 7 30.59 -58.61 163.99
CA ILE A 7 29.31 -58.33 163.33
C ILE A 7 29.44 -57.20 162.31
N ASN A 8 30.16 -56.11 162.63
CA ASN A 8 30.35 -54.99 161.69
C ASN A 8 31.24 -55.38 160.50
N GLN A 9 32.31 -56.15 160.72
CA GLN A 9 33.11 -56.71 159.64
C GLN A 9 32.27 -57.65 158.78
N TYR A 10 31.50 -58.56 159.38
CA TYR A 10 30.61 -59.47 158.64
C TYR A 10 29.55 -58.70 157.84
N LYS A 11 28.93 -57.67 158.41
CA LYS A 11 27.97 -56.79 157.72
C LYS A 11 28.60 -56.07 156.54
N ASN A 12 29.83 -55.56 156.68
CA ASN A 12 30.55 -54.90 155.59
C ASN A 12 30.96 -55.88 154.49
N VAL A 13 31.38 -57.10 154.87
CA VAL A 13 31.67 -58.19 153.94
C VAL A 13 30.40 -58.58 153.19
N CYS A 14 29.30 -58.88 153.88
CA CYS A 14 27.99 -59.14 153.27
C CYS A 14 27.53 -58.00 152.36
N LYS A 15 27.70 -56.73 152.75
CA LYS A 15 27.37 -55.58 151.91
C LYS A 15 28.23 -55.54 150.65
N SER A 16 29.53 -55.77 150.76
CA SER A 16 30.44 -55.82 149.61
C SER A 16 30.16 -57.00 148.69
N GLU A 17 29.81 -58.16 149.24
CA GLU A 17 29.41 -59.35 148.48
C GLU A 17 28.09 -59.13 147.76
N ILE A 18 27.09 -58.55 148.44
CA ILE A 18 25.80 -58.21 147.83
C ILE A 18 26.00 -57.19 146.70
N LEU A 19 26.83 -56.16 146.90
CA LEU A 19 27.14 -55.18 145.85
C LEU A 19 27.86 -55.86 144.67
N ALA A 20 28.88 -56.67 144.92
CA ALA A 20 29.60 -57.39 143.87
C ALA A 20 28.68 -58.35 143.09
N ILE A 21 27.77 -59.04 143.77
CA ILE A 21 26.76 -59.91 143.15
C ILE A 21 25.76 -59.08 142.34
N THR A 22 25.35 -57.92 142.84
CA THR A 22 24.41 -57.00 142.17
C THR A 22 25.02 -56.37 140.93
N ASP A 23 26.28 -55.92 141.00
CA ASP A 23 27.03 -55.36 139.88
C ASP A 23 27.24 -56.42 138.80
N LYS A 24 27.63 -57.63 139.19
CA LYS A 24 27.75 -58.78 138.27
C LYS A 24 26.40 -59.12 137.60
N TRP A 25 25.31 -59.09 138.36
CA TRP A 25 23.97 -59.29 137.80
C TRP A 25 23.58 -58.17 136.83
N LEU A 26 23.88 -56.91 137.16
CA LEU A 26 23.65 -55.74 136.29
C LEU A 26 24.44 -55.86 134.98
N GLU A 27 25.73 -56.22 135.05
CA GLU A 27 26.57 -56.49 133.89
C GLU A 27 25.99 -57.61 133.02
N ASP A 28 25.55 -58.72 133.63
CA ASP A 28 24.90 -59.82 132.91
C ASP A 28 23.59 -59.38 132.24
N GLN A 29 22.77 -58.53 132.89
CA GLN A 29 21.54 -58.01 132.27
C GLN A 29 21.86 -57.04 131.12
N ILE A 30 22.84 -56.15 131.30
CA ILE A 30 23.32 -55.24 130.24
C ILE A 30 23.82 -56.05 129.05
N ALA A 31 24.61 -57.10 129.30
CA ALA A 31 25.11 -58.00 128.26
C ALA A 31 23.97 -58.74 127.55
N LYS A 32 22.97 -59.26 128.29
CA LYS A 32 21.76 -59.88 127.72
C LYS A 32 20.95 -58.91 126.86
N ILE A 33 20.78 -57.67 127.29
CA ILE A 33 20.08 -56.63 126.53
C ILE A 33 20.86 -56.27 125.27
N LYS A 34 22.19 -56.06 125.36
CA LYS A 34 23.06 -55.80 124.21
C LYS A 34 23.03 -56.95 123.21
N HIS A 35 23.09 -58.19 123.68
CA HIS A 35 22.99 -59.37 122.82
C HIS A 35 21.62 -59.46 122.14
N ARG A 36 20.52 -59.25 122.88
CA ARG A 36 19.16 -59.18 122.29
C ARG A 36 19.03 -58.08 121.24
N LEU A 37 19.62 -56.91 121.48
CA LEU A 37 19.63 -55.82 120.51
C LEU A 37 20.44 -56.20 119.26
N SER A 38 21.63 -56.76 119.43
CA SER A 38 22.50 -57.21 118.34
C SER A 38 21.81 -58.27 117.47
N VAL A 39 21.15 -59.27 118.08
CA VAL A 39 20.38 -60.28 117.35
C VAL A 39 19.20 -59.66 116.59
N LYS A 40 18.48 -58.70 117.20
CA LYS A 40 17.41 -57.97 116.52
C LYS A 40 17.93 -57.16 115.33
N LEU A 41 19.05 -56.47 115.48
CA LEU A 41 19.68 -55.73 114.38
C LEU A 41 20.12 -56.66 113.25
N ALA A 42 20.81 -57.76 113.58
CA ALA A 42 21.22 -58.77 112.60
C ALA A 42 20.03 -59.38 111.82
N PHE A 43 18.84 -59.43 112.42
CA PHE A 43 17.62 -59.88 111.73
C PHE A 43 16.95 -58.78 110.90
N HIS A 44 16.94 -57.53 111.37
CA HIS A 44 16.23 -56.42 110.71
C HIS A 44 17.06 -55.73 109.60
N GLU A 45 18.39 -55.68 109.73
CA GLU A 45 19.28 -54.99 108.79
C GLU A 45 19.28 -55.62 107.38
N PRO A 46 19.35 -56.97 107.20
CA PRO A 46 19.17 -57.59 105.89
C PRO A 46 17.79 -57.30 105.27
N ARG A 47 16.74 -57.18 106.10
CA ARG A 47 15.39 -56.84 105.64
C ARG A 47 15.31 -55.39 105.17
N TYR A 48 15.96 -54.45 105.88
CA TYR A 48 16.10 -53.06 105.45
C TYR A 48 16.85 -52.97 104.12
N LEU A 49 18.05 -53.56 104.02
CA LEU A 49 18.86 -53.54 102.79
C LEU A 49 18.09 -54.17 101.61
N LYS A 50 17.35 -55.24 101.84
CA LYS A 50 16.49 -55.83 100.81
C LYS A 50 15.40 -54.86 100.34
N VAL A 51 14.73 -54.16 101.25
CA VAL A 51 13.72 -53.14 100.90
C VAL A 51 14.37 -51.96 100.17
N GLU A 52 15.52 -51.48 100.64
CA GLU A 52 16.24 -50.38 100.01
C GLU A 52 16.64 -50.72 98.57
N TYR A 53 17.38 -51.81 98.35
CA TYR A 53 17.90 -52.12 97.02
C TYR A 53 16.87 -52.77 96.10
N SER A 54 16.00 -53.65 96.61
CA SER A 54 15.04 -54.38 95.77
C SER A 54 13.77 -53.60 95.48
N ILE A 55 13.41 -52.63 96.32
CA ILE A 55 12.18 -51.85 96.17
C ILE A 55 12.52 -50.38 95.92
N TYR A 56 13.14 -49.68 96.88
CA TYR A 56 13.33 -48.24 96.79
C TYR A 56 14.23 -47.82 95.61
N GLN A 57 15.43 -48.42 95.46
CA GLN A 57 16.36 -48.07 94.39
C GLN A 57 15.82 -48.45 93.01
N LYS A 58 15.17 -49.62 92.88
CA LYS A 58 14.49 -50.01 91.64
C LYS A 58 13.39 -49.02 91.29
N ARG A 59 12.54 -48.66 92.26
CA ARG A 59 11.45 -47.72 92.05
C ARG A 59 11.94 -46.33 91.67
N LYS A 60 12.99 -45.85 92.33
CA LYS A 60 13.64 -44.57 92.00
C LYS A 60 14.19 -44.58 90.57
N LYS A 61 14.77 -45.70 90.13
CA LYS A 61 15.26 -45.85 88.76
C LYS A 61 14.12 -45.84 87.73
N GLU A 62 13.05 -46.60 87.98
CA GLU A 62 11.84 -46.61 87.13
C GLU A 62 11.25 -45.21 86.97
N LEU A 63 11.06 -44.48 88.07
CA LEU A 63 10.56 -43.11 88.07
C LEU A 63 11.42 -42.16 87.22
N ASN A 64 12.74 -42.29 87.33
CA ASN A 64 13.68 -41.51 86.53
C ASN A 64 13.57 -41.87 85.03
N GLU A 65 13.41 -43.16 84.70
CA GLU A 65 13.23 -43.62 83.33
C GLU A 65 11.89 -43.13 82.73
N HIS A 66 10.80 -43.17 83.50
CA HIS A 66 9.50 -42.64 83.11
C HIS A 66 9.57 -41.13 82.82
N SER A 67 10.17 -40.36 83.73
CA SER A 67 10.36 -38.91 83.55
C SER A 67 11.21 -38.61 82.32
N LYS A 68 12.32 -39.34 82.13
CA LYS A 68 13.19 -39.18 80.98
C LYS A 68 12.46 -39.45 79.66
N THR A 69 11.63 -40.49 79.62
CA THR A 69 10.85 -40.85 78.42
C THR A 69 9.86 -39.74 78.05
N LEU A 70 9.13 -39.19 79.03
CA LEU A 70 8.23 -38.05 78.82
C LEU A 70 9.00 -36.80 78.33
N ASP A 71 10.14 -36.49 78.93
CA ASP A 71 10.93 -35.32 78.55
C ASP A 71 11.53 -35.45 77.14
N CYS A 72 11.93 -36.66 76.74
CA CYS A 72 12.32 -36.94 75.35
C CYS A 72 11.17 -36.67 74.38
N HIS A 73 9.95 -37.11 74.70
CA HIS A 73 8.77 -36.89 73.86
C HIS A 73 8.43 -35.39 73.74
N LYS A 74 8.48 -34.64 74.84
CA LYS A 74 8.31 -33.17 74.84
C LYS A 74 9.35 -32.47 73.96
N LYS A 75 10.64 -32.82 74.14
CA LYS A 75 11.74 -32.24 73.35
C LYS A 75 11.59 -32.52 71.85
N ALA A 76 11.14 -33.72 71.48
CA ALA A 76 10.89 -34.06 70.08
C ALA A 76 9.79 -33.17 69.45
N ALA A 77 8.67 -32.98 70.17
CA ALA A 77 7.60 -32.09 69.71
C ALA A 77 8.06 -30.62 69.62
N GLU A 78 8.83 -30.15 70.60
CA GLU A 78 9.41 -28.79 70.63
C GLU A 78 10.42 -28.56 69.50
N GLU A 79 11.26 -29.55 69.18
CA GLU A 79 12.20 -29.44 68.06
C GLU A 79 11.48 -29.46 66.71
N ARG A 80 10.43 -30.29 66.55
CA ARG A 80 9.67 -30.34 65.31
C ARG A 80 8.93 -29.03 65.02
N ILE A 81 8.33 -28.39 66.03
CA ILE A 81 7.72 -27.08 65.83
C ILE A 81 8.74 -25.98 65.54
N LYS A 82 9.96 -26.09 66.07
CA LYS A 82 11.07 -25.19 65.73
C LYS A 82 11.51 -25.36 64.28
N GLN A 83 11.57 -26.59 63.77
CA GLN A 83 11.82 -26.86 62.35
C GLN A 83 10.74 -26.27 61.45
N LEU A 84 9.46 -26.42 61.79
CA LEU A 84 8.37 -25.80 61.04
C LEU A 84 8.48 -24.27 61.01
N LYS A 85 8.87 -23.64 62.13
CA LYS A 85 9.12 -22.18 62.16
C LYS A 85 10.27 -21.78 61.23
N ALA A 86 11.32 -22.59 61.13
CA ALA A 86 12.41 -22.36 60.18
C ALA A 86 11.93 -22.52 58.72
N SER A 87 11.14 -23.54 58.42
CA SER A 87 10.52 -23.76 57.09
C SER A 87 9.67 -22.56 56.64
N VAL A 88 8.88 -21.96 57.55
CA VAL A 88 8.14 -20.72 57.26
C VAL A 88 9.09 -19.57 56.89
N ALA A 89 10.22 -19.43 57.59
CA ALA A 89 11.19 -18.39 57.28
C ALA A 89 11.89 -18.63 55.93
N GLU A 90 12.20 -19.88 55.59
CA GLU A 90 12.78 -20.26 54.28
C GLU A 90 11.81 -19.99 53.13
N ASN A 91 10.51 -20.18 53.32
CA ASN A 91 9.51 -19.88 52.29
C ASN A 91 9.41 -18.40 51.95
N ILE A 92 9.81 -17.49 52.85
CA ILE A 92 9.94 -16.05 52.51
C ILE A 92 10.95 -15.85 51.38
N ALA A 93 12.07 -16.59 51.39
CA ALA A 93 13.06 -16.53 50.33
C ALA A 93 12.50 -17.07 49.00
N LYS A 94 11.71 -18.16 49.04
CA LYS A 94 11.01 -18.68 47.85
C LYS A 94 9.98 -17.70 47.31
N TYR A 95 9.18 -17.06 48.16
CA TYR A 95 8.22 -16.04 47.74
C TYR A 95 8.92 -14.86 47.05
N THR A 96 10.06 -14.44 47.60
CA THR A 96 10.90 -13.39 47.01
C THR A 96 11.39 -13.82 45.63
N GLN A 97 11.93 -15.03 45.47
CA GLN A 97 12.39 -15.57 44.19
C GLN A 97 11.27 -15.65 43.13
N ILE A 98 10.05 -16.03 43.54
CA ILE A 98 8.87 -16.07 42.65
C ILE A 98 8.52 -14.64 42.18
N CYS A 99 8.54 -13.66 43.09
CA CYS A 99 8.26 -12.26 42.74
C CYS A 99 9.35 -11.66 41.84
N ASP A 100 10.62 -11.97 42.11
CA ASP A 100 11.76 -11.55 41.28
C ASP A 100 11.64 -12.13 39.86
N SER A 101 11.28 -13.42 39.74
CA SER A 101 11.05 -14.08 38.46
C SER A 101 9.90 -13.43 37.66
N PHE A 102 8.82 -13.04 38.34
CA PHE A 102 7.73 -12.30 37.70
C PHE A 102 8.17 -10.89 37.28
N ARG A 103 8.97 -10.20 38.10
CA ARG A 103 9.52 -8.88 37.76
C ARG A 103 10.36 -8.96 36.49
N ASP A 104 11.24 -9.94 36.37
CA ASP A 104 12.10 -10.13 35.19
C ASP A 104 11.28 -10.51 33.96
N THR A 105 10.30 -11.41 34.11
CA THR A 105 9.37 -11.77 33.03
C THR A 105 8.59 -10.55 32.54
N SER A 106 8.11 -9.72 33.48
CA SER A 106 7.37 -8.50 33.16
C SER A 106 8.27 -7.43 32.51
N GLN A 107 9.54 -7.35 32.91
CA GLN A 107 10.49 -6.43 32.28
C GLN A 107 10.81 -6.85 30.85
N ASN A 108 11.08 -8.13 30.61
CA ASN A 108 11.28 -8.68 29.27
C ASN A 108 10.07 -8.45 28.36
N PHE A 109 8.85 -8.52 28.93
CA PHE A 109 7.62 -8.18 28.22
C PHE A 109 7.59 -6.70 27.79
N LEU A 110 7.92 -5.78 28.70
CA LEU A 110 8.00 -4.35 28.39
C LEU A 110 9.02 -4.08 27.29
N ASP A 111 10.24 -4.62 27.43
CA ASP A 111 11.32 -4.45 26.46
C ASP A 111 10.94 -4.98 25.07
N SER A 112 10.21 -6.11 25.02
CA SER A 112 9.68 -6.66 23.77
C SER A 112 8.58 -5.79 23.17
N SER A 113 7.73 -5.20 24.02
CA SER A 113 6.65 -4.29 23.59
C SER A 113 7.22 -3.01 22.97
N HIS A 114 8.32 -2.47 23.49
CA HIS A 114 9.00 -1.31 22.91
C HIS A 114 9.59 -1.59 21.52
N LYS A 115 9.97 -2.84 21.24
CA LYS A 115 10.57 -3.30 19.97
C LYS A 115 9.56 -3.88 18.98
N ALA A 116 8.27 -3.91 19.33
CA ALA A 116 7.25 -4.45 18.45
C ALA A 116 7.13 -3.61 17.16
N ALA A 117 6.68 -4.25 16.08
CA ALA A 117 6.46 -3.55 14.81
C ALA A 117 5.14 -2.75 14.81
N PHE A 118 4.09 -3.28 15.46
CA PHE A 118 2.73 -2.75 15.40
C PHE A 118 1.98 -2.89 16.73
N SER A 119 0.98 -2.04 16.94
CA SER A 119 0.08 -2.02 18.11
C SER A 119 -0.65 -3.35 18.33
N SER A 120 -1.06 -4.02 17.24
CA SER A 120 -1.78 -5.30 17.28
C SER A 120 -0.95 -6.43 17.90
N ALA A 121 0.36 -6.47 17.63
CA ALA A 121 1.27 -7.46 18.21
C ALA A 121 1.36 -7.30 19.73
N ILE A 122 1.42 -6.04 20.21
CA ILE A 122 1.44 -5.73 21.64
C ILE A 122 0.12 -6.12 22.30
N ARG A 123 -1.03 -5.83 21.66
CA ARG A 123 -2.36 -6.22 22.16
C ARG A 123 -2.48 -7.73 22.33
N MET A 124 -2.02 -8.52 21.35
CA MET A 124 -2.00 -9.99 21.44
C MET A 124 -1.09 -10.47 22.58
N ALA A 125 0.11 -9.90 22.71
CA ALA A 125 1.03 -10.24 23.78
C ALA A 125 0.44 -9.87 25.16
N CYS A 126 -0.22 -8.72 25.28
CA CYS A 126 -0.83 -8.24 26.53
C CYS A 126 -1.92 -9.19 27.04
N ALA A 127 -2.64 -9.87 26.13
CA ALA A 127 -3.64 -10.88 26.51
C ALA A 127 -3.03 -12.06 27.29
N THR A 128 -1.72 -12.31 27.16
CA THR A 128 -1.00 -13.38 27.88
C THR A 128 -0.49 -12.96 29.27
N LEU A 129 -0.49 -11.66 29.58
CA LEU A 129 0.04 -11.14 30.84
C LEU A 129 -0.87 -11.49 32.04
N ASN A 130 -2.19 -11.40 31.86
CA ASN A 130 -3.18 -11.79 32.88
C ASN A 130 -3.05 -13.27 33.30
N PRO A 131 -3.02 -14.25 32.37
CA PRO A 131 -2.72 -15.64 32.72
C PRO A 131 -1.36 -15.81 33.42
N THR A 132 -0.37 -15.01 33.04
CA THR A 132 0.98 -15.09 33.63
C THR A 132 0.97 -14.66 35.09
N VAL A 133 0.35 -13.52 35.45
CA VAL A 133 0.29 -13.11 36.87
C VAL A 133 -0.47 -14.11 37.72
N GLU A 134 -1.55 -14.70 37.21
CA GLU A 134 -2.31 -15.73 37.92
C GLU A 134 -1.50 -17.02 38.13
N LYS A 135 -0.65 -17.41 37.15
CA LYS A 135 0.31 -18.51 37.33
C LYS A 135 1.27 -18.26 38.50
N PHE A 136 1.82 -17.04 38.63
CA PHE A 136 2.72 -16.70 39.73
C PHE A 136 1.98 -16.62 41.08
N LYS A 137 0.74 -16.10 41.12
CA LYS A 137 -0.10 -16.14 42.33
C LYS A 137 -0.42 -17.57 42.77
N SER A 138 -0.70 -18.45 41.81
CA SER A 138 -0.92 -19.88 42.05
C SER A 138 0.33 -20.54 42.64
N ALA A 139 1.53 -20.24 42.12
CA ALA A 139 2.79 -20.74 42.67
C ALA A 139 3.03 -20.29 44.12
N LEU A 140 2.77 -19.02 44.47
CA LEU A 140 2.85 -18.55 45.86
C LEU A 140 1.86 -19.31 46.77
N THR A 141 0.63 -19.51 46.28
CA THR A 141 -0.43 -20.21 47.04
C THR A 141 -0.08 -21.69 47.24
N GLN A 142 0.56 -22.32 46.27
CA GLN A 142 1.05 -23.70 46.36
C GLN A 142 2.12 -23.84 47.45
N GLU A 143 3.10 -22.95 47.50
CA GLU A 143 4.14 -22.95 48.55
C GLU A 143 3.54 -22.73 49.95
N LEU A 144 2.50 -21.90 50.10
CA LEU A 144 1.74 -21.80 51.34
C LEU A 144 1.03 -23.13 51.65
N GLY A 145 0.41 -23.76 50.66
CA GLY A 145 -0.26 -25.05 50.80
C GLY A 145 0.67 -26.14 51.34
N HIS A 146 1.93 -26.16 50.93
CA HIS A 146 2.94 -27.08 51.47
C HIS A 146 3.17 -26.87 52.98
N ILE A 147 3.32 -25.62 53.46
CA ILE A 147 3.47 -25.34 54.90
C ILE A 147 2.25 -25.79 55.68
N LEU A 148 1.05 -25.46 55.17
CA LEU A 148 -0.20 -25.80 55.86
C LEU A 148 -0.35 -27.32 56.00
N LYS A 149 -0.01 -28.06 54.94
CA LYS A 149 0.00 -29.52 54.95
C LYS A 149 1.03 -30.08 55.94
N GLU A 150 2.26 -29.57 55.95
CA GLU A 150 3.29 -30.01 56.92
C GLU A 150 2.87 -29.75 58.38
N ALA A 151 2.17 -28.64 58.63
CA ALA A 151 1.66 -28.31 59.96
C ALA A 151 0.53 -29.26 60.40
N ASP A 152 -0.40 -29.58 59.49
CA ASP A 152 -1.49 -30.52 59.75
C ASP A 152 -0.94 -31.95 59.97
N GLU A 153 0.00 -32.40 59.13
CA GLU A 153 0.65 -33.71 59.27
C GLU A 153 1.38 -33.83 60.61
N PHE A 154 2.12 -32.80 61.02
CA PHE A 154 2.78 -32.79 62.34
C PHE A 154 1.76 -32.87 63.49
N TRP A 155 0.62 -32.20 63.38
CA TRP A 155 -0.42 -32.26 64.40
C TRP A 155 -0.97 -33.69 64.54
N ASP A 156 -1.28 -34.33 63.42
CA ASP A 156 -1.80 -35.70 63.41
C ASP A 156 -0.75 -36.68 63.97
N GLU A 157 0.51 -36.55 63.58
CA GLU A 157 1.62 -37.33 64.12
C GLU A 157 1.77 -37.17 65.64
N LEU A 158 1.65 -35.94 66.16
CA LEU A 158 1.76 -35.68 67.59
C LEU A 158 0.64 -36.36 68.38
N ILE A 159 -0.60 -36.27 67.91
CA ILE A 159 -1.76 -36.89 68.56
C ILE A 159 -1.63 -38.42 68.56
N VAL A 160 -1.26 -39.01 67.42
CA VAL A 160 -1.04 -40.45 67.31
C VAL A 160 0.12 -40.89 68.22
N SER A 161 1.21 -40.13 68.25
CA SER A 161 2.36 -40.44 69.09
C SER A 161 2.03 -40.36 70.58
N GLY A 162 1.26 -39.35 71.01
CA GLY A 162 0.77 -39.22 72.39
C GLY A 162 -0.15 -40.38 72.80
N PHE A 163 -1.04 -40.81 71.90
CA PHE A 163 -1.89 -41.99 72.11
C PHE A 163 -1.07 -43.28 72.26
N LEU A 164 -0.14 -43.53 71.34
CA LEU A 164 0.74 -44.70 71.38
C LEU A 164 1.61 -44.70 72.64
N PHE A 165 2.14 -43.54 73.04
CA PHE A 165 2.88 -43.38 74.29
C PHE A 165 2.04 -43.86 75.48
N LEU A 166 0.80 -43.39 75.61
CA LEU A 166 -0.10 -43.81 76.70
C LEU A 166 -0.47 -45.30 76.62
N HIS A 167 -0.58 -45.88 75.43
CA HIS A 167 -0.86 -47.30 75.27
C HIS A 167 0.27 -48.21 75.78
N THR A 168 1.52 -47.73 75.77
CA THR A 168 2.68 -48.47 76.33
C THR A 168 2.75 -48.44 77.86
N VAL A 169 1.98 -47.56 78.51
CA VAL A 169 1.96 -47.38 79.96
C VAL A 169 1.04 -48.41 80.60
N LYS A 170 1.60 -49.34 81.39
CA LYS A 170 0.85 -50.40 82.10
C LYS A 170 0.92 -50.20 83.62
N LEU A 171 -0.23 -50.31 84.30
CA LEU A 171 -0.28 -50.19 85.75
C LEU A 171 0.29 -51.44 86.44
N PHE A 172 0.69 -51.31 87.71
CA PHE A 172 1.12 -52.46 88.52
C PHE A 172 0.13 -53.62 88.54
N ARG A 173 -1.18 -53.33 88.61
CA ARG A 173 -2.26 -54.33 88.58
C ARG A 173 -2.34 -55.10 87.26
N GLU A 174 -1.77 -54.55 86.18
CA GLU A 174 -1.70 -55.13 84.84
C GLU A 174 -0.33 -55.79 84.57
N GLY A 175 0.52 -55.92 85.60
CA GLY A 175 1.89 -56.44 85.46
C GLY A 175 2.89 -55.42 84.91
N GLY A 176 2.53 -54.14 84.87
CA GLY A 176 3.43 -53.05 84.51
C GLY A 176 4.16 -52.44 85.69
N ASN A 177 4.79 -51.29 85.47
CA ASN A 177 5.60 -50.59 86.45
C ASN A 177 5.10 -49.17 86.78
N TYR A 178 3.86 -48.81 86.43
CA TYR A 178 3.31 -47.48 86.73
C TYR A 178 2.31 -47.49 87.88
N SER A 179 2.30 -46.42 88.69
CA SER A 179 1.25 -46.13 89.68
C SER A 179 0.10 -45.32 89.07
N THR A 180 -1.05 -45.32 89.73
CA THR A 180 -2.21 -44.51 89.33
C THR A 180 -1.93 -43.01 89.33
N GLU A 181 -1.14 -42.54 90.30
CA GLU A 181 -0.75 -41.13 90.42
C GLU A 181 0.19 -40.73 89.29
N GLU A 182 1.16 -41.58 88.94
CA GLU A 182 2.09 -41.35 87.83
C GLU A 182 1.38 -41.22 86.50
N VAL A 183 0.44 -42.13 86.21
CA VAL A 183 -0.36 -42.07 84.98
C VAL A 183 -1.18 -40.78 84.93
N SER A 184 -1.76 -40.34 86.06
CA SER A 184 -2.49 -39.07 86.13
C SER A 184 -1.60 -37.86 85.81
N VAL A 185 -0.38 -37.84 86.36
CA VAL A 185 0.60 -36.78 86.10
C VAL A 185 1.08 -36.80 84.64
N LEU A 186 1.31 -38.00 84.08
CA LEU A 186 1.69 -38.19 82.67
C LEU A 186 0.61 -37.70 81.72
N GLN A 187 -0.64 -38.13 81.91
CA GLN A 187 -1.78 -37.70 81.10
C GLN A 187 -1.99 -36.19 81.15
N LYS A 188 -1.89 -35.57 82.33
CA LYS A 188 -1.94 -34.11 82.47
C LYS A 188 -0.81 -33.41 81.73
N SER A 189 0.40 -33.97 81.79
CA SER A 189 1.58 -33.43 81.11
C SER A 189 1.48 -33.52 79.59
N LEU A 190 0.97 -34.63 79.05
CA LEU A 190 0.72 -34.81 77.62
C LEU A 190 -0.36 -33.86 77.10
N LYS A 191 -1.51 -33.77 77.78
CA LYS A 191 -2.56 -32.81 77.41
C LYS A 191 -2.05 -31.36 77.41
N LYS A 192 -1.18 -31.01 78.37
CA LYS A 192 -0.54 -29.69 78.42
C LYS A 192 0.41 -29.47 77.24
N LEU A 193 1.17 -30.49 76.84
CA LEU A 193 2.03 -30.44 75.65
C LEU A 193 1.19 -30.25 74.39
N GLU A 194 0.17 -31.07 74.17
CA GLU A 194 -0.75 -30.97 73.02
C GLU A 194 -1.38 -29.57 72.92
N ALA A 195 -1.91 -29.04 74.01
CA ALA A 195 -2.50 -27.69 74.03
C ALA A 195 -1.47 -26.59 73.71
N THR A 196 -0.24 -26.75 74.20
CA THR A 196 0.86 -25.79 73.96
C THR A 196 1.28 -25.81 72.49
N ILE A 197 1.50 -27.00 71.94
CA ILE A 197 1.88 -27.17 70.54
C ILE A 197 0.76 -26.71 69.61
N ARG A 198 -0.51 -27.03 69.92
CA ARG A 198 -1.66 -26.57 69.11
C ARG A 198 -1.69 -25.05 69.00
N LYS A 199 -1.57 -24.35 70.12
CA LYS A 199 -1.54 -22.88 70.14
C LYS A 199 -0.38 -22.32 69.31
N GLN A 200 0.79 -22.95 69.37
CA GLN A 200 1.94 -22.53 68.58
C GLN A 200 1.75 -22.80 67.08
N LEU A 201 1.11 -23.92 66.72
CA LEU A 201 0.78 -24.29 65.35
C LEU A 201 -0.23 -23.32 64.73
N ASP A 202 -1.31 -22.99 65.44
CA ASP A 202 -2.31 -22.01 65.00
C ASP A 202 -1.66 -20.63 64.77
N GLY A 203 -0.75 -20.22 65.66
CA GLY A 203 0.06 -19.01 65.49
C GLY A 203 0.96 -19.05 64.24
N LEU A 204 1.61 -20.19 63.99
CA LEU A 204 2.45 -20.41 62.81
C LEU A 204 1.65 -20.34 61.51
N ILE A 205 0.50 -21.03 61.45
CA ILE A 205 -0.42 -21.02 60.31
C ILE A 205 -0.88 -19.60 60.00
N ASN A 206 -1.28 -18.83 61.02
CA ASN A 206 -1.69 -17.44 60.85
C ASN A 206 -0.54 -16.56 60.37
N ASN A 207 0.67 -16.77 60.89
CA ASN A 207 1.86 -16.05 60.43
C ASN A 207 2.18 -16.36 58.95
N ALA A 208 2.10 -17.64 58.53
CA ALA A 208 2.32 -18.04 57.14
C ALA A 208 1.26 -17.42 56.19
N LYS A 209 -0.03 -17.48 56.58
CA LYS A 209 -1.14 -16.87 55.82
C LYS A 209 -1.06 -15.35 55.73
N ASN A 210 -0.49 -14.68 56.73
CA ASN A 210 -0.28 -13.24 56.67
C ASN A 210 1.01 -12.88 55.92
N GLY A 211 2.05 -13.73 56.00
CA GLY A 211 3.34 -13.52 55.34
C GLY A 211 3.28 -13.54 53.81
N ILE A 212 2.33 -14.26 53.21
CA ILE A 212 2.15 -14.30 51.74
C ILE A 212 1.50 -13.03 51.17
N LYS A 213 0.65 -12.33 51.95
CA LYS A 213 -0.18 -11.21 51.45
C LYS A 213 0.65 -10.09 50.80
N PRO A 214 1.77 -9.61 51.41
CA PRO A 214 2.60 -8.58 50.81
C PRO A 214 3.15 -8.96 49.42
N PHE A 215 3.46 -10.24 49.20
CA PHE A 215 3.99 -10.73 47.93
C PHE A 215 2.91 -10.78 46.84
N ILE A 216 1.68 -11.19 47.18
CA ILE A 216 0.55 -11.13 46.25
C ILE A 216 0.28 -9.67 45.85
N THR A 217 0.23 -8.75 46.82
CA THR A 217 0.05 -7.32 46.56
C THR A 217 1.20 -6.75 45.70
N GLN A 218 2.44 -7.20 45.91
CA GLN A 218 3.59 -6.81 45.09
C GLN A 218 3.43 -7.25 43.63
N LEU A 219 2.99 -8.50 43.37
CA LEU A 219 2.71 -8.99 42.02
C LEU A 219 1.61 -8.17 41.35
N GLU A 220 0.51 -7.92 42.05
CA GLU A 220 -0.64 -7.15 41.52
C GLU A 220 -0.26 -5.71 41.19
N LYS A 221 0.51 -5.07 42.07
CA LYS A 221 1.02 -3.71 41.84
C LYS A 221 1.91 -3.66 40.60
N ARG A 222 2.89 -4.56 40.49
CA ARG A 222 3.78 -4.62 39.32
C ARG A 222 3.00 -4.91 38.03
N HIS A 223 2.04 -5.81 38.09
CA HIS A 223 1.17 -6.12 36.96
C HIS A 223 0.38 -4.89 36.50
N ALA A 224 -0.22 -4.13 37.43
CA ALA A 224 -0.94 -2.91 37.11
C ALA A 224 -0.03 -1.83 36.49
N GLU A 225 1.17 -1.63 37.04
CA GLU A 225 2.18 -0.71 36.48
C GLU A 225 2.56 -1.08 35.03
N VAL A 226 2.76 -2.37 34.77
CA VAL A 226 3.11 -2.89 33.45
C VAL A 226 1.95 -2.69 32.46
N ILE A 227 0.70 -3.01 32.85
CA ILE A 227 -0.48 -2.79 32.00
C ILE A 227 -0.66 -1.31 31.66
N LEU A 228 -0.53 -0.42 32.63
CA LEU A 228 -0.63 1.03 32.39
C LEU A 228 0.44 1.49 31.40
N THR A 229 1.69 1.03 31.57
CA THR A 229 2.79 1.35 30.65
C THR A 229 2.51 0.85 29.23
N ILE A 230 2.06 -0.40 29.09
CA ILE A 230 1.71 -1.00 27.79
C ILE A 230 0.57 -0.25 27.12
N SER A 231 -0.44 0.16 27.88
CA SER A 231 -1.57 0.93 27.35
C SER A 231 -1.10 2.25 26.73
N GLU A 232 -0.13 2.92 27.35
CA GLU A 232 0.45 4.14 26.79
C GLU A 232 1.31 3.86 25.55
N VAL A 233 2.12 2.79 25.57
CA VAL A 233 2.89 2.35 24.39
C VAL A 233 1.97 2.03 23.21
N ILE A 234 0.83 1.35 23.44
CA ILE A 234 -0.15 1.04 22.38
C ILE A 234 -0.67 2.32 21.73
N LYS A 235 -1.02 3.36 22.52
CA LYS A 235 -1.46 4.65 21.98
C LYS A 235 -0.38 5.30 21.12
N GLU A 236 0.90 5.23 21.52
CA GLU A 236 2.03 5.75 20.74
C GLU A 236 2.19 5.03 19.39
N PHE A 237 1.98 3.71 19.35
CA PHE A 237 1.96 2.97 18.08
C PHE A 237 0.76 3.36 17.22
N GLU A 238 -0.44 3.41 17.80
CA GLU A 238 -1.67 3.71 17.07
C GLU A 238 -1.66 5.09 16.44
N HIS A 239 -1.07 6.07 17.12
CA HIS A 239 -0.86 7.41 16.58
C HIS A 239 0.03 7.38 15.32
N ASN A 240 1.22 6.77 15.41
CA ASN A 240 2.12 6.65 14.26
C ASN A 240 1.49 5.87 13.10
N GLU A 241 0.84 4.74 13.41
CA GLU A 241 0.13 3.92 12.42
C GLU A 241 -1.02 4.67 11.75
N HIS A 242 -1.73 5.54 12.48
CA HIS A 242 -2.78 6.37 11.91
C HIS A 242 -2.21 7.42 10.95
N ALA A 243 -1.19 8.17 11.39
CA ALA A 243 -0.54 9.16 10.55
C ALA A 243 0.09 8.53 9.30
N GLU A 244 0.79 7.41 9.45
CA GLU A 244 1.39 6.68 8.33
C GLU A 244 0.33 6.16 7.35
N ARG A 245 -0.82 5.67 7.84
CA ARG A 245 -1.95 5.28 6.98
C ARG A 245 -2.50 6.45 6.17
N LEU A 246 -2.65 7.63 6.79
CA LEU A 246 -3.10 8.83 6.08
C LEU A 246 -2.10 9.27 5.01
N ILE A 247 -0.81 9.33 5.37
CA ILE A 247 0.29 9.65 4.44
C ILE A 247 0.32 8.68 3.25
N ASN A 248 0.23 7.38 3.51
CA ASN A 248 0.25 6.35 2.47
C ASN A 248 -1.00 6.42 1.57
N ARG A 249 -2.18 6.70 2.15
CA ARG A 249 -3.42 6.92 1.38
C ARG A 249 -3.27 8.11 0.44
N THR A 250 -2.74 9.23 0.93
CA THR A 250 -2.48 10.42 0.12
C THR A 250 -1.48 10.15 -0.98
N GLN A 251 -0.40 9.43 -0.69
CA GLN A 251 0.55 9.02 -1.72
C GLN A 251 -0.11 8.17 -2.81
N GLN A 252 -1.06 7.30 -2.45
CA GLN A 252 -1.81 6.51 -3.43
C GLN A 252 -2.75 7.38 -4.27
N GLN A 253 -3.51 8.28 -3.64
CA GLN A 253 -4.40 9.21 -4.35
C GLN A 253 -3.63 10.09 -5.35
N ILE A 254 -2.44 10.58 -4.98
CA ILE A 254 -1.56 11.32 -5.88
C ILE A 254 -1.16 10.47 -7.09
N LYS A 255 -0.76 9.20 -6.87
CA LYS A 255 -0.40 8.28 -7.96
C LYS A 255 -1.58 8.01 -8.89
N ASP A 256 -2.78 7.87 -8.35
CA ASP A 256 -3.99 7.61 -9.14
C ASP A 256 -4.31 8.81 -10.04
N GLU A 257 -4.24 10.03 -9.51
CA GLU A 257 -4.41 11.26 -10.31
C GLU A 257 -3.31 11.42 -11.37
N MET A 258 -2.04 11.15 -11.02
CA MET A 258 -0.93 11.16 -11.98
C MET A 258 -1.17 10.16 -13.12
N TYR A 259 -1.68 8.96 -12.81
CA TYR A 259 -2.03 7.96 -13.81
C TYR A 259 -3.19 8.42 -14.71
N ASN A 260 -4.24 9.00 -14.11
CA ASN A 260 -5.39 9.53 -14.85
C ASN A 260 -4.98 10.63 -15.84
N LEU A 261 -4.08 11.53 -15.44
CA LEU A 261 -3.53 12.57 -16.34
C LEU A 261 -2.84 11.94 -17.55
N LYS A 262 -1.95 10.95 -17.32
CA LYS A 262 -1.22 10.27 -18.38
C LYS A 262 -2.12 9.47 -19.32
N MET A 263 -3.18 8.85 -18.79
CA MET A 263 -4.16 8.14 -19.61
C MET A 263 -4.92 9.09 -20.54
N LYS A 264 -5.42 10.23 -20.02
CA LYS A 264 -6.08 11.25 -20.85
C LYS A 264 -5.16 11.77 -21.97
N GLN A 265 -3.90 12.05 -21.65
CA GLN A 265 -2.92 12.48 -22.65
C GLN A 265 -2.65 11.40 -23.71
N ARG A 266 -2.58 10.13 -23.29
CA ARG A 266 -2.44 8.99 -24.19
C ARG A 266 -3.64 8.85 -25.12
N ASP A 267 -4.85 9.05 -24.61
CA ASP A 267 -6.07 8.95 -25.41
C ASP A 267 -6.08 9.99 -26.53
N ILE A 268 -5.71 11.24 -26.23
CA ILE A 268 -5.56 12.31 -27.24
C ILE A 268 -4.50 11.95 -28.28
N ASN A 269 -3.35 11.43 -27.85
CA ASN A 269 -2.31 10.96 -28.77
C ASN A 269 -2.78 9.81 -29.67
N ILE A 270 -3.67 8.94 -29.19
CA ILE A 270 -4.28 7.86 -29.98
C ILE A 270 -5.30 8.42 -30.96
N SER A 271 -6.17 9.35 -30.53
CA SER A 271 -7.11 10.07 -31.40
C SER A 271 -6.37 10.75 -32.55
N LEU A 272 -5.28 11.47 -32.24
CA LEU A 272 -4.44 12.14 -33.23
C LEU A 272 -3.85 11.16 -34.24
N LYS A 273 -3.26 10.04 -33.80
CA LYS A 273 -2.70 9.04 -34.71
C LYS A 273 -3.74 8.40 -35.63
N LYS A 274 -4.94 8.12 -35.11
CA LYS A 274 -6.05 7.60 -35.93
C LYS A 274 -6.47 8.60 -37.00
N LEU A 275 -6.59 9.86 -36.61
CA LEU A 275 -6.97 10.96 -37.49
C LEU A 275 -5.92 11.16 -38.59
N VAL A 276 -4.62 11.15 -38.24
CA VAL A 276 -3.52 11.24 -39.21
C VAL A 276 -3.60 10.12 -40.25
N ASN A 277 -3.73 8.86 -39.82
CA ASN A 277 -3.82 7.72 -40.74
C ASN A 277 -5.05 7.80 -41.66
N GLU A 278 -6.18 8.28 -41.16
CA GLU A 278 -7.40 8.41 -41.96
C GLU A 278 -7.27 9.52 -43.00
N PHE A 279 -6.63 10.62 -42.63
CA PHE A 279 -6.38 11.78 -43.47
C PHE A 279 -5.43 11.45 -44.62
N GLU A 280 -4.35 10.70 -44.36
CA GLU A 280 -3.42 10.24 -45.39
C GLU A 280 -4.12 9.40 -46.50
N VAL A 281 -5.14 8.60 -46.15
CA VAL A 281 -5.87 7.75 -47.12
C VAL A 281 -6.87 8.55 -47.98
N ASN A 282 -7.29 9.73 -47.52
CA ASN A 282 -8.35 10.53 -48.14
C ASN A 282 -7.88 11.91 -48.64
N VAL A 283 -6.56 12.13 -48.66
CA VAL A 283 -5.95 13.38 -49.13
C VAL A 283 -6.39 13.70 -50.56
N GLY A 284 -6.85 14.93 -50.79
CA GLY A 284 -7.27 15.44 -52.10
C GLY A 284 -8.61 14.91 -52.63
N LYS A 285 -9.42 14.21 -51.82
CA LYS A 285 -10.76 13.76 -52.21
C LYS A 285 -11.80 14.87 -51.96
N HIS A 286 -12.42 15.36 -53.03
CA HIS A 286 -13.40 16.45 -53.03
C HIS A 286 -14.45 16.35 -51.90
N GLY A 287 -15.16 15.22 -51.80
CA GLY A 287 -16.24 15.05 -50.81
C GLY A 287 -15.79 14.81 -49.36
N TYR A 288 -14.48 14.83 -49.07
CA TYR A 288 -13.96 14.52 -47.73
C TYR A 288 -13.50 15.76 -46.95
N ILE A 289 -13.44 16.93 -47.57
CA ILE A 289 -13.00 18.18 -46.94
C ILE A 289 -13.84 18.57 -45.73
N ASP A 290 -15.17 18.43 -45.81
CA ASP A 290 -16.08 18.77 -44.72
C ASP A 290 -15.85 17.84 -43.53
N THR A 291 -15.63 16.54 -43.80
CA THR A 291 -15.25 15.56 -42.77
C THR A 291 -13.89 15.85 -42.15
N VAL A 292 -12.92 16.35 -42.94
CA VAL A 292 -11.61 16.78 -42.42
C VAL A 292 -11.77 17.94 -41.44
N ILE A 293 -12.54 18.97 -41.81
CA ILE A 293 -12.76 20.16 -40.99
C ILE A 293 -13.46 19.77 -39.68
N GLU A 294 -14.56 19.03 -39.76
CA GLU A 294 -15.30 18.55 -38.58
C GLU A 294 -14.42 17.74 -37.63
N LYS A 295 -13.55 16.88 -38.17
CA LYS A 295 -12.65 16.04 -37.35
C LYS A 295 -11.48 16.83 -36.76
N LEU A 296 -10.96 17.84 -37.48
CA LEU A 296 -9.95 18.76 -36.96
C LEU A 296 -10.50 19.61 -35.82
N ASP A 297 -11.74 20.08 -35.94
CA ASP A 297 -12.41 20.82 -34.87
C ASP A 297 -12.69 19.91 -33.66
N ALA A 298 -13.16 18.69 -33.89
CA ALA A 298 -13.41 17.74 -32.81
C ALA A 298 -12.14 17.42 -32.00
N ILE A 299 -11.00 17.18 -32.67
CA ILE A 299 -9.74 16.92 -31.95
C ILE A 299 -9.19 18.20 -31.30
N PHE A 300 -9.43 19.37 -31.89
CA PHE A 300 -9.07 20.65 -31.26
C PHE A 300 -9.85 20.89 -29.96
N GLU A 301 -11.14 20.53 -29.91
CA GLU A 301 -11.92 20.56 -28.67
C GLU A 301 -11.41 19.56 -27.62
N GLU A 302 -10.91 18.38 -28.03
CA GLU A 302 -10.22 17.45 -27.11
C GLU A 302 -8.94 18.08 -26.52
N PHE A 303 -8.16 18.79 -27.35
CA PHE A 303 -6.99 19.56 -26.89
C PHE A 303 -7.39 20.70 -25.95
N LEU A 304 -8.44 21.46 -26.24
CA LEU A 304 -8.96 22.49 -25.33
C LEU A 304 -9.37 21.89 -23.98
N GLY A 305 -10.10 20.77 -24.00
CA GLY A 305 -10.51 20.05 -22.80
C GLY A 305 -9.33 19.61 -21.93
N PHE A 306 -8.26 19.10 -22.54
CA PHE A 306 -7.05 18.73 -21.80
C PHE A 306 -6.22 19.92 -21.35
N THR A 307 -6.20 20.99 -22.15
CA THR A 307 -5.55 22.25 -21.77
C THR A 307 -6.11 22.75 -20.46
N ASN A 308 -7.43 22.78 -20.30
CA ASN A 308 -8.07 23.14 -19.03
C ASN A 308 -7.67 22.25 -17.84
N ILE A 309 -7.36 20.97 -18.08
CA ILE A 309 -6.90 20.04 -17.04
C ILE A 309 -5.44 20.30 -16.66
N ILE A 310 -4.59 20.63 -17.64
CA ILE A 310 -3.15 20.84 -17.45
C ILE A 310 -2.79 22.30 -17.19
N THR A 311 -3.73 23.24 -17.30
CA THR A 311 -3.51 24.62 -16.90
C THR A 311 -3.09 24.66 -15.44
N HIS A 312 -1.92 25.24 -15.20
CA HIS A 312 -1.43 25.42 -13.84
C HIS A 312 -2.17 26.61 -13.21
N PRO A 313 -2.83 26.45 -12.04
CA PRO A 313 -3.39 27.59 -11.32
C PRO A 313 -2.28 28.57 -10.89
N GLN A 314 -2.58 29.87 -10.74
CA GLN A 314 -1.62 30.82 -10.16
C GLN A 314 -1.07 30.30 -8.81
N PRO A 315 0.19 30.61 -8.49
CA PRO A 315 1.14 29.65 -7.93
C PRO A 315 0.79 29.15 -6.53
N VAL A 316 0.88 27.83 -6.32
CA VAL A 316 1.33 27.31 -5.03
C VAL A 316 2.73 27.83 -4.83
N ILE A 317 2.90 28.72 -3.86
CA ILE A 317 4.23 29.14 -3.49
C ILE A 317 4.88 27.96 -2.79
N LEU A 318 5.91 27.36 -3.42
CA LEU A 318 6.76 26.36 -2.76
C LEU A 318 7.45 26.93 -1.50
N TYR A 319 7.38 28.25 -1.32
CA TYR A 319 7.88 29.06 -0.23
C TYR A 319 6.83 30.09 0.22
N SER A 320 6.39 30.11 1.47
CA SER A 320 5.96 31.42 2.01
C SER A 320 7.20 32.32 2.09
N ALA A 321 7.02 33.65 2.13
CA ALA A 321 8.10 34.65 2.21
C ALA A 321 9.14 34.45 3.34
N CYS A 322 8.96 33.46 4.22
CA CYS A 322 10.02 32.92 5.04
C CYS A 322 10.87 31.92 4.24
N GLY A 323 11.86 32.42 3.49
CA GLY A 323 12.96 31.64 2.90
C GLY A 323 13.87 30.95 3.93
N GLN A 324 13.32 30.53 5.07
CA GLN A 324 13.98 29.78 6.11
C GLN A 324 13.54 28.34 6.04
N LEU A 325 14.50 27.45 5.77
CA LEU A 325 14.40 26.07 6.21
C LEU A 325 13.95 26.03 7.67
N VAL A 326 13.15 25.01 7.98
CA VAL A 326 12.46 24.71 9.25
C VAL A 326 13.38 24.61 10.48
N SER A 327 14.67 24.94 10.40
CA SER A 327 15.49 25.18 11.60
C SER A 327 14.93 26.27 12.52
N GLU A 328 13.98 27.08 12.05
CA GLU A 328 13.35 28.17 12.82
C GLU A 328 11.83 28.10 12.95
N ALA A 329 11.17 26.99 12.57
CA ALA A 329 9.75 26.77 12.93
C ALA A 329 9.62 26.40 14.43
N LYS A 330 10.17 27.23 15.30
CA LYS A 330 9.89 27.20 16.73
C LYS A 330 8.61 28.01 16.91
N HIS A 331 7.55 27.34 17.37
CA HIS A 331 6.28 27.94 17.82
C HIS A 331 5.24 28.33 16.74
N THR A 332 5.14 27.62 15.62
CA THR A 332 3.95 27.72 14.77
C THR A 332 2.84 26.79 15.26
N GLU A 333 1.79 27.34 15.87
CA GLU A 333 0.59 26.56 16.25
C GLU A 333 -0.14 25.96 15.03
N ASP A 334 0.17 26.42 13.81
CA ASP A 334 -0.47 25.98 12.57
C ASP A 334 0.56 25.64 11.49
N PHE A 335 0.98 24.37 11.43
CA PHE A 335 1.92 23.86 10.41
C PHE A 335 1.32 23.88 9.01
N LEU A 336 0.00 23.92 8.87
CA LEU A 336 -0.69 23.98 7.58
C LEU A 336 -0.31 25.24 6.80
N LYS A 337 -0.13 26.36 7.51
CA LYS A 337 0.35 27.64 6.95
C LYS A 337 1.76 27.58 6.37
N CYS A 338 2.51 26.53 6.69
CA CYS A 338 3.83 26.28 6.10
C CYS A 338 3.75 25.56 4.74
N LEU A 339 2.56 25.10 4.33
CA LEU A 339 2.30 24.48 3.04
C LEU A 339 1.37 25.33 2.17
N TYR A 340 0.36 25.96 2.78
CA TYR A 340 -0.65 26.74 2.07
C TYR A 340 -0.98 28.00 2.88
N GLU A 341 -0.94 29.18 2.24
CA GLU A 341 -1.36 30.43 2.89
C GLU A 341 -2.88 30.44 3.14
N ASP A 342 -3.64 29.98 2.14
CA ASP A 342 -5.10 29.82 2.16
C ASP A 342 -5.51 28.43 1.64
N GLU A 343 -6.77 28.02 1.87
CA GLU A 343 -7.30 26.78 1.31
C GLU A 343 -7.24 26.82 -0.23
N PRO A 344 -6.64 25.80 -0.89
CA PRO A 344 -6.51 25.78 -2.33
C PRO A 344 -7.90 25.72 -3.01
N PRO A 345 -8.10 26.47 -4.11
CA PRO A 345 -9.40 26.52 -4.78
C PRO A 345 -9.77 25.19 -5.43
N GLU A 346 -11.06 24.83 -5.35
CA GLU A 346 -11.62 23.63 -6.00
C GLU A 346 -11.83 23.84 -7.50
N GLU A 347 -10.73 23.78 -8.25
CA GLU A 347 -10.75 23.86 -9.71
C GLU A 347 -10.57 22.48 -10.36
N ASN A 348 -11.12 22.30 -11.57
CA ASN A 348 -11.04 21.05 -12.31
C ASN A 348 -9.72 20.87 -13.09
N ASN A 349 -8.60 21.34 -12.54
CA ASN A 349 -7.26 21.11 -13.08
C ASN A 349 -6.48 20.14 -12.19
N PHE A 350 -5.41 19.57 -12.76
CA PHE A 350 -4.62 18.51 -12.13
C PHE A 350 -3.96 18.97 -10.83
N ILE A 351 -3.32 20.14 -10.83
CA ILE A 351 -2.59 20.65 -9.66
C ILE A 351 -3.55 21.03 -8.53
N SER A 352 -4.67 21.70 -8.82
CA SER A 352 -5.69 22.05 -7.81
C SER A 352 -6.24 20.82 -7.10
N LYS A 353 -6.56 19.74 -7.84
CA LYS A 353 -7.01 18.47 -7.23
C LYS A 353 -5.98 17.89 -6.26
N LEU A 354 -4.71 17.87 -6.67
CA LEU A 354 -3.62 17.37 -5.83
C LEU A 354 -3.40 18.24 -4.60
N ASN A 355 -3.50 19.56 -4.75
CA ASN A 355 -3.38 20.49 -3.63
C ASN A 355 -4.47 20.28 -2.59
N ILE A 356 -5.72 20.05 -3.00
CA ILE A 356 -6.83 19.76 -2.09
C ILE A 356 -6.61 18.44 -1.35
N ILE A 357 -6.17 17.39 -2.07
CA ILE A 357 -5.83 16.09 -1.47
C ILE A 357 -4.75 16.27 -0.39
N LEU A 358 -3.69 17.02 -0.72
CA LEU A 358 -2.59 17.31 0.20
C LEU A 358 -3.04 18.17 1.39
N TYR A 359 -3.80 19.23 1.14
CA TYR A 359 -4.32 20.14 2.17
C TYR A 359 -5.20 19.40 3.17
N ARG A 360 -6.22 18.68 2.69
CA ARG A 360 -7.17 17.94 3.55
C ARG A 360 -6.46 16.87 4.37
N SER A 361 -5.57 16.12 3.74
CA SER A 361 -4.84 15.07 4.44
C SER A 361 -3.86 15.62 5.47
N PHE A 362 -3.11 16.68 5.13
CA PHE A 362 -2.20 17.32 6.09
C PHE A 362 -2.97 17.90 7.28
N TYR A 363 -4.11 18.54 7.02
CA TYR A 363 -5.00 19.02 8.07
C TYR A 363 -5.47 17.88 8.98
N GLU A 364 -5.92 16.76 8.42
CA GLU A 364 -6.36 15.58 9.18
C GLU A 364 -5.23 15.01 10.06
N VAL A 365 -4.01 14.87 9.51
CA VAL A 365 -2.82 14.45 10.28
C VAL A 365 -2.50 15.46 11.38
N GLN A 366 -2.52 16.77 11.08
CA GLN A 366 -2.26 17.82 12.07
C GLN A 366 -3.28 17.78 13.22
N GLN A 367 -4.58 17.67 12.93
CA GLN A 367 -5.62 17.62 13.96
C GLN A 367 -5.52 16.37 14.82
N HIS A 368 -5.34 15.20 14.21
CA HIS A 368 -5.13 13.95 14.94
C HIS A 368 -3.90 14.03 15.87
N SER A 369 -2.82 14.66 15.38
CA SER A 369 -1.58 14.81 16.14
C SER A 369 -1.76 15.81 17.29
N LYS A 370 -2.41 16.96 17.05
CA LYS A 370 -2.75 17.93 18.10
C LYS A 370 -3.53 17.25 19.23
N ASP A 371 -4.57 16.49 18.89
CA ASP A 371 -5.38 15.75 19.86
C ASP A 371 -4.57 14.72 20.66
N PHE A 372 -3.66 14.00 20.00
CA PHE A 372 -2.79 13.03 20.65
C PHE A 372 -1.82 13.71 21.62
N TYR A 373 -1.02 14.68 21.17
CA TYR A 373 0.00 15.35 22.01
C TYR A 373 -0.62 16.23 23.10
N HIS A 374 -1.88 16.68 22.94
CA HIS A 374 -2.61 17.38 24.00
C HIS A 374 -3.01 16.44 25.16
N LYS A 375 -3.27 15.16 24.86
CA LYS A 375 -3.69 14.15 25.86
C LYS A 375 -2.53 13.29 26.37
N HIS A 376 -1.46 13.16 25.60
CA HIS A 376 -0.34 12.26 25.85
C HIS A 376 0.92 13.04 26.25
N HIS A 377 1.29 12.97 27.52
CA HIS A 377 2.45 13.70 28.05
C HIS A 377 3.62 12.81 28.46
N ARG A 378 3.41 11.50 28.54
CA ARG A 378 4.41 10.55 29.02
C ARG A 378 4.77 9.55 27.93
N PHE A 379 5.94 9.73 27.36
CA PHE A 379 6.47 8.89 26.30
C PHE A 379 7.29 7.73 26.86
N TYR A 380 7.08 6.54 26.30
CA TYR A 380 7.81 5.34 26.69
C TYR A 380 8.66 4.75 25.57
N ARG A 381 8.38 5.07 24.30
CA ARG A 381 9.26 4.72 23.18
C ARG A 381 10.39 5.74 23.03
N GLU A 382 11.53 5.27 22.54
CA GLU A 382 12.70 6.12 22.28
C GLU A 382 12.37 7.20 21.23
N LYS A 383 13.06 8.35 21.31
CA LYS A 383 12.89 9.46 20.34
C LYS A 383 13.09 9.06 18.88
N SER A 384 13.94 8.07 18.63
CA SER A 384 14.18 7.50 17.29
C SER A 384 12.95 6.80 16.70
N ALA A 385 12.04 6.33 17.55
CA ALA A 385 10.86 5.55 17.18
C ALA A 385 9.54 6.31 17.36
N MET A 386 9.53 7.35 18.18
CA MET A 386 8.38 8.22 18.45
C MET A 386 8.89 9.62 18.83
N HIS A 387 8.44 10.64 18.11
CA HIS A 387 8.74 12.03 18.46
C HIS A 387 8.08 12.39 19.79
N HIS A 388 8.77 13.15 20.64
CA HIS A 388 8.28 13.49 21.98
C HIS A 388 7.57 14.85 22.03
N SER A 389 7.53 15.55 20.90
CA SER A 389 6.79 16.80 20.75
C SER A 389 6.01 16.83 19.43
N LEU A 390 4.91 17.58 19.44
CA LEU A 390 4.14 17.86 18.23
C LEU A 390 5.04 18.49 17.16
N ASP A 391 5.93 19.41 17.55
CA ASP A 391 6.80 20.13 16.63
C ASP A 391 7.80 19.21 15.91
N GLU A 392 8.45 18.30 16.64
CA GLU A 392 9.37 17.30 16.06
C GLU A 392 8.63 16.39 15.07
N PHE A 393 7.43 15.92 15.45
CA PHE A 393 6.60 15.06 14.61
C PHE A 393 6.10 15.78 13.35
N MET A 394 5.51 16.96 13.51
CA MET A 394 4.94 17.72 12.40
C MET A 394 6.02 18.24 11.46
N ALA A 395 7.25 18.49 11.93
CA ALA A 395 8.37 18.81 11.06
C ALA A 395 8.72 17.64 10.12
N GLU A 396 8.70 16.39 10.60
CA GLU A 396 8.90 15.22 9.74
C GLU A 396 7.75 15.05 8.73
N VAL A 397 6.50 15.17 9.19
CA VAL A 397 5.32 15.08 8.32
C VAL A 397 5.36 16.19 7.26
N LEU A 398 5.65 17.43 7.64
CA LEU A 398 5.79 18.56 6.74
C LEU A 398 6.81 18.28 5.63
N ASN A 399 7.96 17.69 5.97
CA ASN A 399 8.97 17.32 4.98
C ASN A 399 8.48 16.24 4.00
N LYS A 400 7.64 15.30 4.45
CA LYS A 400 7.01 14.30 3.56
C LYS A 400 6.04 14.96 2.58
N TYR A 401 5.18 15.87 3.06
CA TYR A 401 4.21 16.58 2.21
C TYR A 401 4.87 17.57 1.26
N LYS A 402 5.96 18.24 1.67
CA LYS A 402 6.81 19.01 0.74
C LYS A 402 7.37 18.11 -0.38
N GLY A 403 7.78 16.89 -0.04
CA GLY A 403 8.18 15.89 -1.04
C GLY A 403 7.05 15.52 -2.01
N PHE A 404 5.82 15.43 -1.53
CA PHE A 404 4.66 15.21 -2.39
C PHE A 404 4.36 16.42 -3.29
N LEU A 405 4.45 17.65 -2.78
CA LEU A 405 4.31 18.86 -3.61
C LEU A 405 5.32 18.88 -4.76
N VAL A 406 6.60 18.66 -4.46
CA VAL A 406 7.65 18.59 -5.48
C VAL A 406 7.37 17.46 -6.47
N GLN A 407 6.91 16.30 -6.01
CA GLN A 407 6.52 15.21 -6.89
C GLN A 407 5.40 15.62 -7.86
N CYS A 408 4.38 16.32 -7.38
CA CYS A 408 3.25 16.79 -8.19
C CYS A 408 3.72 17.79 -9.25
N GLU A 409 4.52 18.79 -8.86
CA GLU A 409 5.09 19.80 -9.75
C GLU A 409 5.97 19.17 -10.84
N VAL A 410 6.90 18.29 -10.47
CA VAL A 410 7.76 17.61 -11.45
C VAL A 410 6.95 16.73 -12.40
N CYS A 411 5.88 16.08 -11.92
CA CYS A 411 4.97 15.33 -12.79
C CYS A 411 4.21 16.23 -13.75
N TRP A 412 3.75 17.39 -13.29
CA TRP A 412 3.07 18.35 -14.13
C TRP A 412 4.00 18.88 -15.22
N ILE A 413 5.26 19.24 -14.87
CA ILE A 413 6.27 19.70 -15.85
C ILE A 413 6.52 18.62 -16.92
N ASP A 414 6.70 17.36 -16.51
CA ASP A 414 6.88 16.20 -17.40
C ASP A 414 5.72 16.07 -18.40
N SER A 415 4.48 16.02 -17.88
CA SER A 415 3.28 15.91 -18.72
C SER A 415 3.03 17.14 -19.59
N CYS A 416 3.30 18.35 -19.08
CA CYS A 416 3.11 19.61 -19.80
C CYS A 416 4.09 19.72 -20.97
N LYS A 417 5.35 19.31 -20.77
CA LYS A 417 6.35 19.22 -21.85
C LYS A 417 5.90 18.26 -22.95
N GLU A 418 5.50 17.05 -22.59
CA GLU A 418 5.00 16.06 -23.55
C GLU A 418 3.76 16.58 -24.30
N TYR A 419 2.89 17.33 -23.61
CA TYR A 419 1.67 17.87 -24.19
C TYR A 419 1.93 19.03 -25.15
N LEU A 420 2.82 19.96 -24.78
CA LEU A 420 3.30 21.05 -25.65
C LEU A 420 3.92 20.50 -26.94
N ASP A 421 4.73 19.43 -26.85
CA ASP A 421 5.29 18.75 -28.02
C ASP A 421 4.19 18.16 -28.92
N THR A 422 3.17 17.51 -28.34
CA THR A 422 2.00 17.03 -29.11
C THR A 422 1.24 18.18 -29.78
N LEU A 423 0.97 19.28 -29.07
CA LEU A 423 0.28 20.45 -29.63
C LEU A 423 1.05 21.08 -30.79
N GLN A 424 2.37 21.24 -30.65
CA GLN A 424 3.22 21.77 -31.72
C GLN A 424 3.23 20.84 -32.95
N LYS A 425 3.30 19.52 -32.74
CA LYS A 425 3.19 18.54 -33.81
C LYS A 425 1.85 18.60 -34.52
N PHE A 426 0.76 18.73 -33.76
CA PHE A 426 -0.58 18.87 -34.33
C PHE A 426 -0.72 20.16 -35.16
N ARG A 427 -0.23 21.30 -34.65
CA ARG A 427 -0.19 22.57 -35.38
C ARG A 427 0.53 22.43 -36.73
N ASN A 428 1.75 21.89 -36.70
CA ASN A 428 2.56 21.69 -37.90
C ASN A 428 1.89 20.70 -38.87
N TYR A 429 1.34 19.59 -38.35
CA TYR A 429 0.64 18.59 -39.15
C TYR A 429 -0.59 19.18 -39.83
N ARG A 430 -1.44 19.92 -39.10
CA ARG A 430 -2.63 20.58 -39.66
C ARG A 430 -2.25 21.48 -40.84
N HIS A 431 -1.25 22.34 -40.65
CA HIS A 431 -0.79 23.26 -41.69
C HIS A 431 -0.26 22.50 -42.93
N MET A 432 0.61 21.51 -42.73
CA MET A 432 1.16 20.71 -43.82
C MET A 432 0.10 19.87 -44.54
N TYR A 433 -0.82 19.27 -43.79
CA TYR A 433 -1.88 18.45 -44.35
C TYR A 433 -2.82 19.26 -45.23
N LEU A 434 -3.28 20.43 -44.78
CA LEU A 434 -4.15 21.29 -45.57
C LEU A 434 -3.50 21.70 -46.89
N LYS A 435 -2.22 22.12 -46.85
CA LYS A 435 -1.45 22.45 -48.06
C LYS A 435 -1.28 21.25 -49.00
N THR A 436 -1.07 20.06 -48.45
CA THR A 436 -0.93 18.83 -49.24
C THR A 436 -2.27 18.41 -49.84
N PHE A 437 -3.36 18.53 -49.08
CA PHE A 437 -4.72 18.27 -49.55
C PHE A 437 -5.06 19.15 -50.75
N GLU A 438 -4.76 20.45 -50.64
CA GLU A 438 -4.88 21.43 -51.72
C GLU A 438 -4.16 20.95 -53.00
N SER A 439 -2.86 20.66 -52.88
CA SER A 439 -2.03 20.25 -54.03
C SER A 439 -2.51 18.94 -54.68
N VAL A 440 -2.88 17.93 -53.90
CA VAL A 440 -3.38 16.65 -54.42
C VAL A 440 -4.77 16.81 -55.04
N PHE A 441 -5.64 17.63 -54.44
CA PHE A 441 -6.95 17.95 -55.00
C PHE A 441 -6.82 18.57 -56.40
N TYR A 442 -5.93 19.54 -56.58
CA TYR A 442 -5.70 20.16 -57.89
C TYR A 442 -5.24 19.18 -58.94
N LYS A 443 -4.28 18.33 -58.59
CA LYS A 443 -3.80 17.29 -59.48
C LYS A 443 -4.93 16.34 -59.90
N ASN A 444 -5.81 15.97 -58.97
CA ASN A 444 -6.97 15.12 -59.28
C ASN A 444 -7.96 15.82 -60.23
N CYS A 445 -8.20 17.13 -60.07
CA CYS A 445 -9.04 17.91 -60.97
C CYS A 445 -8.46 17.99 -62.39
N GLU A 446 -7.14 18.20 -62.50
CA GLU A 446 -6.43 18.21 -63.78
C GLU A 446 -6.52 16.86 -64.50
N GLU A 447 -6.26 15.76 -63.77
CA GLU A 447 -6.38 14.39 -64.30
C GLU A 447 -7.82 14.07 -64.75
N ASP A 448 -8.83 14.51 -64.00
CA ASP A 448 -10.24 14.29 -64.32
C ASP A 448 -10.73 15.13 -65.52
N PHE A 449 -10.23 16.36 -65.67
CA PHE A 449 -10.43 17.18 -66.86
C PHE A 449 -9.79 16.52 -68.09
N GLN A 450 -8.52 16.13 -67.99
CA GLN A 450 -7.79 15.48 -69.08
C GLN A 450 -8.47 14.17 -69.51
N LYS A 451 -8.95 13.38 -68.54
CA LYS A 451 -9.72 12.17 -68.84
C LYS A 451 -10.99 12.46 -69.64
N THR A 452 -11.70 13.55 -69.29
CA THR A 452 -12.90 13.97 -70.04
C THR A 452 -12.54 14.37 -71.48
N VAL A 453 -11.43 15.09 -71.67
CA VAL A 453 -10.90 15.44 -72.99
C VAL A 453 -10.49 14.20 -73.79
N ASP A 454 -9.84 13.23 -73.15
CA ASP A 454 -9.42 11.98 -73.77
C ASP A 454 -10.62 11.13 -74.20
N GLU A 455 -11.68 11.06 -73.38
CA GLU A 455 -12.96 10.41 -73.70
C GLU A 455 -13.61 11.06 -74.93
N ILE A 456 -13.71 12.39 -74.96
CA ILE A 456 -14.26 13.13 -76.11
C ILE A 456 -13.44 12.89 -77.38
N THR A 457 -12.11 12.93 -77.25
CA THR A 457 -11.20 12.69 -78.36
C THR A 457 -11.33 11.25 -78.88
N HIS A 458 -11.53 10.29 -77.99
CA HIS A 458 -11.80 8.90 -78.36
C HIS A 458 -13.11 8.77 -79.13
N ASP A 459 -14.21 9.33 -78.60
CA ASP A 459 -15.52 9.32 -79.24
C ASP A 459 -15.47 9.93 -80.66
N LEU A 460 -14.81 11.08 -80.81
CA LEU A 460 -14.64 11.75 -82.11
C LEU A 460 -13.87 10.90 -83.13
N LYS A 461 -12.84 10.16 -82.67
CA LYS A 461 -12.10 9.23 -83.53
C LYS A 461 -12.94 8.01 -83.91
N GLU A 462 -13.79 7.51 -83.02
CA GLU A 462 -14.75 6.45 -83.35
C GLU A 462 -15.79 6.93 -84.37
N GLU A 463 -16.32 8.14 -84.20
CA GLU A 463 -17.25 8.75 -85.16
C GLU A 463 -16.62 8.92 -86.55
N LYS A 464 -15.35 9.34 -86.63
CA LYS A 464 -14.62 9.38 -87.91
C LYS A 464 -14.59 8.00 -88.60
N LYS A 465 -14.25 6.95 -87.84
CA LYS A 465 -14.23 5.56 -88.37
C LYS A 465 -15.63 5.11 -88.82
N ASN A 466 -16.67 5.49 -88.10
CA ASN A 466 -18.06 5.17 -88.46
C ASN A 466 -18.46 5.82 -89.80
N ILE A 467 -18.06 7.08 -90.03
CA ILE A 467 -18.25 7.75 -91.31
C ILE A 467 -17.47 7.03 -92.41
N GLU A 468 -16.19 6.73 -92.19
CA GLU A 468 -15.35 6.01 -93.16
C GLU A 468 -15.95 4.66 -93.55
N GLN A 469 -16.44 3.89 -92.57
CA GLN A 469 -17.07 2.59 -92.78
C GLN A 469 -18.42 2.71 -93.50
N GLY A 470 -19.30 3.62 -93.06
CA GLY A 470 -20.60 3.84 -93.71
C GLY A 470 -20.45 4.31 -95.16
N ASN A 471 -19.48 5.21 -95.41
CA ASN A 471 -19.12 5.64 -96.76
C ASN A 471 -18.60 4.48 -97.61
N LYS A 472 -17.71 3.64 -97.07
CA LYS A 472 -17.19 2.45 -97.75
C LYS A 472 -18.30 1.47 -98.12
N GLU A 473 -19.25 1.21 -97.22
CA GLU A 473 -20.41 0.35 -97.49
C GLU A 473 -21.26 0.89 -98.64
N MET A 474 -21.46 2.21 -98.71
CA MET A 474 -22.15 2.83 -99.84
C MET A 474 -21.37 2.68 -101.14
N PHE A 475 -20.04 2.77 -101.11
CA PHE A 475 -19.18 2.56 -102.27
C PHE A 475 -19.16 1.10 -102.74
N ASP A 476 -19.20 0.14 -101.82
CA ASP A 476 -19.27 -1.28 -102.16
C ASP A 476 -20.64 -1.62 -102.79
N LYS A 477 -21.74 -1.01 -102.30
CA LYS A 477 -23.05 -1.05 -102.98
C LYS A 477 -22.98 -0.42 -104.36
N LEU A 478 -22.25 0.69 -104.52
CA LEU A 478 -22.08 1.37 -105.81
C LEU A 478 -21.32 0.51 -106.83
N LYS A 479 -20.24 -0.17 -106.39
CA LYS A 479 -19.46 -1.11 -107.21
C LYS A 479 -20.32 -2.24 -107.77
N ALA A 480 -21.26 -2.78 -106.98
CA ALA A 480 -22.15 -3.85 -107.42
C ALA A 480 -23.12 -3.43 -108.55
N LEU A 481 -23.29 -2.12 -108.80
CA LEU A 481 -24.20 -1.58 -109.80
C LEU A 481 -23.52 -1.25 -111.14
N TYR A 482 -22.21 -1.47 -111.27
CA TYR A 482 -21.49 -1.29 -112.52
C TYR A 482 -21.90 -2.33 -113.59
N GLY A 483 -22.23 -1.87 -114.80
CA GLY A 483 -22.17 -2.68 -116.01
C GLY A 483 -23.46 -3.23 -116.62
N HIS A 484 -24.65 -3.06 -116.02
CA HIS A 484 -25.91 -3.58 -116.62
C HIS A 484 -27.08 -2.55 -116.64
N PRO A 485 -27.69 -2.23 -117.80
CA PRO A 485 -28.72 -1.17 -117.94
C PRO A 485 -29.97 -1.31 -117.06
N LYS A 486 -30.30 -2.54 -116.63
CA LYS A 486 -31.44 -2.78 -115.72
C LYS A 486 -31.19 -2.30 -114.28
N ASN A 487 -29.97 -1.89 -113.94
CA ASN A 487 -29.61 -1.42 -112.61
C ASN A 487 -29.90 0.08 -112.40
N GLU A 488 -30.45 0.79 -113.40
CA GLU A 488 -30.72 2.23 -113.31
C GLU A 488 -31.70 2.59 -112.17
N SER A 489 -32.72 1.76 -111.93
CA SER A 489 -33.66 1.96 -110.81
C SER A 489 -32.99 1.78 -109.46
N LEU A 490 -32.08 0.80 -109.34
CA LEU A 490 -31.29 0.54 -108.13
C LEU A 490 -30.24 1.63 -107.89
N LEU A 491 -29.67 2.23 -108.95
CA LEU A 491 -28.77 3.37 -108.84
C LEU A 491 -29.51 4.61 -108.30
N LYS A 492 -30.74 4.88 -108.78
CA LYS A 492 -31.58 5.98 -108.27
C LYS A 492 -31.95 5.78 -106.80
N GLU A 493 -32.25 4.54 -106.40
CA GLU A 493 -32.52 4.20 -105.00
C GLU A 493 -31.27 4.38 -104.12
N LEU A 494 -30.09 3.95 -104.59
CA LEU A 494 -28.83 4.13 -103.87
C LEU A 494 -28.39 5.61 -103.78
N GLU A 495 -28.63 6.39 -104.83
CA GLU A 495 -28.40 7.85 -104.84
C GLU A 495 -29.30 8.56 -103.82
N GLU A 496 -30.56 8.13 -103.69
CA GLU A 496 -31.47 8.65 -102.67
C GLU A 496 -31.06 8.22 -101.25
N GLN A 497 -30.67 6.96 -101.05
CA GLN A 497 -30.13 6.48 -99.77
C GLN A 497 -28.87 7.26 -99.37
N TYR A 498 -27.99 7.56 -100.31
CA TYR A 498 -26.80 8.37 -100.05
C TYR A 498 -27.15 9.81 -99.69
N LYS A 499 -28.10 10.44 -100.39
CA LYS A 499 -28.55 11.79 -100.05
C LYS A 499 -29.12 11.86 -98.63
N ILE A 500 -29.92 10.86 -98.23
CA ILE A 500 -30.43 10.77 -96.86
C ILE A 500 -29.26 10.64 -95.87
N LEU A 501 -28.33 9.72 -96.11
CA LEU A 501 -27.17 9.50 -95.26
C LEU A 501 -26.27 10.75 -95.16
N PHE A 502 -26.04 11.46 -96.27
CA PHE A 502 -25.27 12.69 -96.31
C PHE A 502 -25.94 13.80 -95.50
N VAL A 503 -27.25 13.99 -95.66
CA VAL A 503 -28.02 14.98 -94.87
C VAL A 503 -27.99 14.62 -93.38
N GLU A 504 -28.08 13.33 -93.03
CA GLU A 504 -27.95 12.86 -91.65
C GLU A 504 -26.56 13.12 -91.07
N TYR A 505 -25.50 12.84 -91.81
CA TYR A 505 -24.12 13.13 -91.40
C TYR A 505 -23.87 14.63 -91.27
N ASP A 506 -24.19 15.43 -92.29
CA ASP A 506 -24.00 16.89 -92.26
C ASP A 506 -24.77 17.52 -91.09
N ALA A 507 -26.02 17.09 -90.84
CA ALA A 507 -26.81 17.56 -89.70
C ALA A 507 -26.26 17.11 -88.33
N LYS A 508 -25.80 15.86 -88.20
CA LYS A 508 -25.23 15.31 -86.96
C LYS A 508 -23.93 16.02 -86.61
N TYR A 509 -22.99 16.08 -87.54
CA TYR A 509 -21.63 16.59 -87.28
C TYR A 509 -21.55 18.12 -87.29
N SER A 510 -22.50 18.81 -87.93
CA SER A 510 -22.66 20.26 -87.73
C SER A 510 -23.07 20.64 -86.31
N ARG A 511 -23.64 19.69 -85.53
CA ARG A 511 -24.06 19.91 -84.13
C ARG A 511 -23.10 19.28 -83.11
N ILE A 512 -22.35 18.25 -83.51
CA ILE A 512 -21.49 17.49 -82.60
C ILE A 512 -20.39 18.35 -81.96
N SER A 513 -19.85 19.32 -82.72
CA SER A 513 -18.82 20.26 -82.23
C SER A 513 -19.36 21.05 -81.04
N ASN A 514 -20.57 21.60 -81.15
CA ASN A 514 -21.19 22.35 -80.06
C ASN A 514 -21.50 21.47 -78.85
N LEU A 515 -21.96 20.23 -79.06
CA LEU A 515 -22.26 19.30 -77.97
C LEU A 515 -21.01 18.94 -77.14
N TYR A 516 -19.88 18.68 -77.80
CA TYR A 516 -18.63 18.39 -77.07
C TYR A 516 -18.00 19.64 -76.46
N LYS A 517 -18.15 20.82 -77.07
CA LYS A 517 -17.79 22.10 -76.45
C LYS A 517 -18.56 22.34 -75.17
N GLU A 518 -19.88 22.18 -75.20
CA GLU A 518 -20.74 22.30 -74.03
C GLU A 518 -20.32 21.34 -72.93
N LYS A 519 -19.96 20.09 -73.26
CA LYS A 519 -19.47 19.10 -72.30
C LYS A 519 -18.13 19.51 -71.63
N ILE A 520 -17.22 20.14 -72.38
CA ILE A 520 -15.96 20.68 -71.83
C ILE A 520 -16.23 21.88 -70.94
N TYR A 521 -17.04 22.84 -71.41
CA TYR A 521 -17.42 24.02 -70.63
C TYR A 521 -18.14 23.64 -69.33
N GLU A 522 -19.09 22.71 -69.40
CA GLU A 522 -19.80 22.19 -68.22
C GLU A 522 -18.84 21.52 -67.23
N LYS A 523 -17.87 20.73 -67.73
CA LYS A 523 -16.88 20.09 -66.87
C LYS A 523 -15.98 21.12 -66.19
N MET A 524 -15.52 22.13 -66.93
CA MET A 524 -14.65 23.17 -66.41
C MET A 524 -15.39 24.06 -65.39
N GLU A 525 -16.64 24.41 -65.65
CA GLU A 525 -17.48 25.17 -64.72
C GLU A 525 -17.70 24.40 -63.40
N ASN A 526 -17.96 23.08 -63.48
CA ASN A 526 -18.06 22.23 -62.30
C ASN A 526 -16.75 22.19 -61.48
N ILE A 527 -15.59 22.20 -62.15
CA ILE A 527 -14.28 22.27 -61.50
C ILE A 527 -14.08 23.65 -60.87
N LYS A 528 -14.45 24.75 -61.54
CA LYS A 528 -14.38 26.12 -60.99
C LYS A 528 -15.24 26.28 -59.74
N GLN A 529 -16.49 25.83 -59.77
CA GLN A 529 -17.37 25.88 -58.61
C GLN A 529 -16.80 25.03 -57.45
N SER A 530 -16.31 23.83 -57.76
CA SER A 530 -15.64 22.98 -56.77
C SER A 530 -14.38 23.64 -56.20
N PHE A 531 -13.65 24.41 -57.00
CA PHE A 531 -12.45 25.13 -56.59
C PHE A 531 -12.78 26.24 -55.60
N GLU A 532 -13.73 27.13 -55.94
CA GLU A 532 -14.14 28.25 -55.10
C GLU A 532 -14.69 27.78 -53.74
N GLU A 533 -15.51 26.72 -53.74
CA GLU A 533 -16.08 26.16 -52.52
C GLU A 533 -15.00 25.55 -51.60
N ASN A 534 -13.98 24.89 -52.16
CA ASN A 534 -12.93 24.24 -51.36
C ASN A 534 -11.86 25.21 -50.85
N VAL A 535 -11.43 26.17 -51.67
CA VAL A 535 -10.44 27.19 -51.26
C VAL A 535 -11.00 28.01 -50.12
N PHE A 536 -12.26 28.47 -50.22
CA PHE A 536 -12.93 29.18 -49.15
C PHE A 536 -13.03 28.36 -47.85
N LYS A 537 -13.32 27.05 -47.94
CA LYS A 537 -13.36 26.15 -46.78
C LYS A 537 -11.99 25.95 -46.11
N ILE A 538 -10.91 25.88 -46.89
CA ILE A 538 -9.54 25.73 -46.39
C ILE A 538 -9.06 27.02 -45.70
N GLU A 539 -9.37 28.19 -46.29
CA GLU A 539 -9.05 29.50 -45.70
C GLU A 539 -9.87 29.82 -44.44
N THR A 540 -11.09 29.28 -44.35
CA THR A 540 -12.02 29.52 -43.23
C THR A 540 -11.86 28.53 -42.08
N VAL A 541 -10.94 27.56 -42.13
CA VAL A 541 -10.68 26.64 -41.00
C VAL A 541 -10.16 27.45 -39.81
N SER A 542 -11.09 27.88 -38.96
CA SER A 542 -10.82 28.80 -37.87
C SER A 542 -9.98 28.13 -36.77
N GLY A 543 -9.21 28.90 -36.02
CA GLY A 543 -8.56 28.43 -34.79
C GLY A 543 -7.05 28.23 -34.85
N GLU A 544 -6.35 28.66 -35.90
CA GLU A 544 -4.88 28.73 -35.86
C GLU A 544 -4.39 29.78 -34.84
N ASP A 545 -5.12 30.91 -34.73
CA ASP A 545 -4.89 31.91 -33.69
C ASP A 545 -5.14 31.35 -32.29
N LYS A 546 -6.29 30.68 -32.07
CA LYS A 546 -6.62 30.07 -30.78
C LYS A 546 -5.62 28.99 -30.36
N LEU A 547 -5.17 28.15 -31.30
CA LEU A 547 -4.15 27.13 -31.04
C LEU A 547 -2.81 27.76 -30.68
N SER A 548 -2.45 28.87 -31.34
CA SER A 548 -1.22 29.63 -31.02
C SER A 548 -1.31 30.27 -29.64
N ASP A 549 -2.41 30.94 -29.32
CA ASP A 549 -2.67 31.53 -28.00
C ASP A 549 -2.58 30.48 -26.88
N MET A 550 -3.13 29.27 -27.10
CA MET A 550 -3.06 28.16 -26.16
C MET A 550 -1.62 27.68 -25.93
N ILE A 551 -0.84 27.52 -27.01
CA ILE A 551 0.57 27.12 -26.92
C ILE A 551 1.36 28.18 -26.16
N ASP A 552 1.20 29.46 -26.51
CA ASP A 552 1.93 30.56 -25.90
C ASP A 552 1.62 30.69 -24.41
N THR A 553 0.33 30.61 -24.03
CA THR A 553 -0.11 30.66 -22.63
C THR A 553 0.44 29.49 -21.81
N LEU A 554 0.40 28.27 -22.34
CA LEU A 554 0.95 27.09 -21.66
C LEU A 554 2.47 27.15 -21.57
N LEU A 555 3.15 27.65 -22.59
CA LEU A 555 4.60 27.76 -22.65
C LEU A 555 5.12 28.82 -21.66
N GLU A 556 4.41 29.94 -21.50
CA GLU A 556 4.70 30.93 -20.46
C GLU A 556 4.58 30.31 -19.06
N SER A 557 3.47 29.61 -18.79
CA SER A 557 3.23 28.91 -17.52
C SER A 557 4.29 27.83 -17.25
N TYR A 558 4.65 27.04 -18.25
CA TYR A 558 5.69 26.02 -18.19
C TYR A 558 7.06 26.60 -17.84
N ASN A 559 7.48 27.66 -18.52
CA ASN A 559 8.78 28.31 -18.29
C ASN A 559 8.88 28.95 -16.90
N LEU A 560 7.79 29.58 -16.44
CA LEU A 560 7.70 30.13 -15.09
C LEU A 560 7.88 29.02 -14.03
N LYS A 561 7.27 27.86 -14.24
CA LYS A 561 7.30 26.75 -13.30
C LYS A 561 8.63 26.00 -13.28
N ILE A 562 9.25 25.81 -14.44
CA ILE A 562 10.64 25.33 -14.51
C ILE A 562 11.56 26.24 -13.69
N SER A 563 11.47 27.55 -13.90
CA SER A 563 12.31 28.52 -13.17
C SER A 563 12.09 28.42 -11.66
N THR A 564 10.84 28.23 -11.23
CA THR A 564 10.46 28.09 -9.82
C THR A 564 11.04 26.81 -9.19
N VAL A 565 10.87 25.66 -9.84
CA VAL A 565 11.38 24.36 -9.35
C VAL A 565 12.90 24.31 -9.41
N GLN A 566 13.51 24.96 -10.40
CA GLN A 566 14.96 25.06 -10.53
C GLN A 566 15.57 25.92 -9.42
N GLY A 567 14.93 27.04 -9.05
CA GLY A 567 15.31 27.82 -7.87
C GLY A 567 15.28 26.97 -6.59
N PHE A 568 14.21 26.21 -6.37
CA PHE A 568 14.13 25.27 -5.23
C PHE A 568 15.21 24.20 -5.25
N ARG A 569 15.50 23.64 -6.43
CA ARG A 569 16.56 22.65 -6.63
C ARG A 569 17.93 23.22 -6.26
N ASP A 570 18.23 24.43 -6.69
CA ASP A 570 19.52 25.08 -6.42
C ASP A 570 19.65 25.43 -4.92
N ASP A 571 18.58 25.94 -4.29
CA ASP A 571 18.52 26.16 -2.84
C ASP A 571 18.77 24.86 -2.07
N ALA A 572 18.07 23.77 -2.45
CA ALA A 572 18.19 22.49 -1.79
C ALA A 572 19.61 21.89 -1.90
N THR A 573 20.25 22.06 -3.06
CA THR A 573 21.59 21.55 -3.33
C THR A 573 22.66 22.34 -2.56
N ASN A 574 22.53 23.67 -2.50
CA ASN A 574 23.40 24.56 -1.74
C ASN A 574 23.31 24.27 -0.22
N LEU A 575 22.12 23.96 0.27
CA LEU A 575 21.88 23.64 1.68
C LEU A 575 22.41 22.26 2.10
N ASP A 576 22.45 21.29 1.18
CA ASP A 576 23.03 19.96 1.43
C ASP A 576 24.57 20.00 1.42
N HIS A 577 25.17 20.87 0.60
CA HIS A 577 26.63 21.09 0.55
C HIS A 577 27.19 21.79 1.80
N HIS A 578 26.35 22.45 2.60
CA HIS A 578 26.76 23.16 3.82
C HIS A 578 26.49 22.38 5.13
N SER A 579 25.93 21.17 5.07
CA SER A 579 25.69 20.33 6.27
C SER A 579 26.73 19.22 6.44
N ASP A 580 27.92 19.58 6.94
CA ASP A 580 28.98 18.63 7.34
C ASP A 580 28.64 17.80 8.60
N LYS A 581 27.42 17.87 9.13
CA LYS A 581 26.99 17.14 10.32
C LYS A 581 25.60 16.55 10.13
N SER A 582 25.57 15.21 10.08
CA SER A 582 24.43 14.31 10.23
C SER A 582 23.25 14.47 9.26
N GLY A 583 23.29 13.75 8.14
CA GLY A 583 22.14 13.41 7.31
C GLY A 583 21.62 14.56 6.44
N SER A 584 21.41 14.28 5.15
CA SER A 584 20.77 15.21 4.21
C SER A 584 19.53 15.86 4.84
N ARG A 585 19.51 17.20 4.90
CA ARG A 585 18.38 17.96 5.47
C ARG A 585 17.09 17.78 4.67
N PHE A 586 17.20 17.37 3.41
CA PHE A 586 16.07 17.01 2.57
C PHE A 586 15.83 15.50 2.61
N SER A 587 14.57 15.07 2.51
CA SER A 587 14.29 13.64 2.42
C SER A 587 14.89 13.07 1.13
N LYS A 588 15.39 11.82 1.17
CA LYS A 588 15.85 11.09 -0.04
C LYS A 588 14.82 11.11 -1.16
N THR A 589 13.54 11.19 -0.80
CA THR A 589 12.40 11.30 -1.71
C THR A 589 12.42 12.60 -2.50
N ILE A 590 12.69 13.75 -1.87
CA ILE A 590 12.78 15.06 -2.56
C ILE A 590 13.91 15.00 -3.60
N MET A 591 15.11 14.57 -3.19
CA MET A 591 16.27 14.49 -4.09
C MET A 591 16.02 13.55 -5.28
N LYS A 592 15.30 12.45 -5.07
CA LYS A 592 14.88 11.55 -6.17
C LYS A 592 14.03 12.28 -7.23
N TYR A 593 13.08 13.12 -6.81
CA TYR A 593 12.23 13.87 -7.73
C TYR A 593 12.96 15.03 -8.39
N LEU A 594 13.88 15.70 -7.68
CA LEU A 594 14.75 16.72 -8.29
C LEU A 594 15.71 16.13 -9.33
N THR A 595 16.22 14.92 -9.10
CA THR A 595 17.01 14.20 -10.13
C THR A 595 16.16 13.87 -11.35
N LYS A 596 14.89 13.49 -11.16
CA LYS A 596 13.94 13.28 -12.27
C LYS A 596 13.68 14.59 -13.02
N PHE A 597 13.51 15.70 -12.31
CA PHE A 597 13.39 17.03 -12.90
C PHE A 597 14.61 17.39 -13.75
N ASP A 598 15.83 17.21 -13.23
CA ASP A 598 17.07 17.45 -13.98
C ASP A 598 17.09 16.63 -15.29
N ALA A 599 16.64 15.36 -15.27
CA ALA A 599 16.51 14.54 -16.49
C ALA A 599 15.46 15.07 -17.49
N VAL A 600 14.32 15.58 -17.00
CA VAL A 600 13.26 16.17 -17.83
C VAL A 600 13.72 17.49 -18.47
N VAL A 601 14.50 18.31 -17.76
CA VAL A 601 14.99 19.59 -18.27
C VAL A 601 16.22 19.42 -19.17
N THR A 602 17.12 18.49 -18.86
CA THR A 602 18.35 18.23 -19.64
C THR A 602 18.13 17.44 -20.92
N THR A 603 17.00 16.72 -21.04
CA THR A 603 16.56 16.16 -22.33
C THR A 603 16.19 17.30 -23.28
N LYS A 604 17.21 17.87 -23.93
CA LYS A 604 17.06 18.61 -25.18
C LYS A 604 16.46 17.65 -26.20
N THR A 605 15.14 17.62 -26.28
CA THR A 605 14.50 17.26 -27.54
C THR A 605 14.62 18.49 -28.41
N ASP A 606 15.52 18.40 -29.38
CA ASP A 606 15.42 19.20 -30.58
C ASP A 606 13.95 19.18 -30.99
N LEU A 607 13.29 20.34 -30.91
CA LEU A 607 12.06 20.65 -31.64
C LEU A 607 12.39 20.72 -33.15
N ALA A 608 13.24 19.81 -33.62
CA ALA A 608 13.55 19.64 -35.02
C ALA A 608 12.35 18.91 -35.63
N PRO A 609 11.68 19.52 -36.62
CA PRO A 609 10.67 18.82 -37.37
C PRO A 609 11.37 17.66 -38.08
N SER A 610 11.13 16.43 -37.62
CA SER A 610 11.37 15.24 -38.42
C SER A 610 10.35 15.25 -39.54
N MET A 611 10.62 16.11 -40.52
CA MET A 611 9.90 16.19 -41.75
C MET A 611 9.97 14.84 -42.45
N VAL A 612 8.81 14.40 -42.94
CA VAL A 612 8.75 13.77 -44.24
C VAL A 612 9.45 14.73 -45.21
N THR A 613 10.67 14.40 -45.59
CA THR A 613 11.33 14.98 -46.75
C THR A 613 10.56 14.50 -47.97
N SER A 614 9.58 15.28 -48.42
CA SER A 614 9.15 15.26 -49.80
C SER A 614 9.64 16.55 -50.45
N GLU A 615 10.29 16.36 -51.58
CA GLU A 615 11.12 17.31 -52.28
C GLU A 615 10.41 18.64 -52.55
N SER A 616 11.20 19.71 -52.48
CA SER A 616 10.95 21.01 -53.09
C SER A 616 10.69 20.84 -54.59
N SER A 617 9.46 20.45 -54.93
CA SER A 617 8.86 20.78 -56.21
C SER A 617 8.22 22.16 -56.05
N VAL A 618 8.45 23.03 -57.04
CA VAL A 618 7.79 24.33 -57.12
C VAL A 618 6.29 24.05 -57.16
N VAL A 619 5.60 24.25 -56.04
CA VAL A 619 4.15 24.09 -55.95
C VAL A 619 3.55 25.27 -56.70
N GLU A 620 3.01 25.03 -57.89
CA GLU A 620 2.21 26.00 -58.63
C GLU A 620 1.06 26.45 -57.74
N THR A 621 0.79 27.76 -57.69
CA THR A 621 -0.32 28.27 -56.86
C THR A 621 -1.65 27.80 -57.45
N PRO A 622 -2.69 27.62 -56.61
CA PRO A 622 -4.04 27.25 -57.04
C PRO A 622 -4.54 28.04 -58.25
N GLU A 623 -4.32 29.36 -58.20
CA GLU A 623 -4.70 30.30 -59.25
C GLU A 623 -3.91 30.08 -60.55
N THR A 624 -2.69 29.57 -60.47
CA THR A 624 -1.85 29.25 -61.64
C THR A 624 -2.34 27.96 -62.29
N VAL A 625 -2.69 26.93 -61.50
CA VAL A 625 -3.24 25.68 -62.02
C VAL A 625 -4.60 25.92 -62.68
N LEU A 626 -5.48 26.70 -62.05
CA LEU A 626 -6.78 27.04 -62.64
C LEU A 626 -6.62 27.82 -63.96
N LYS A 627 -5.71 28.80 -64.01
CA LYS A 627 -5.40 29.52 -65.26
C LYS A 627 -4.79 28.63 -66.33
N ASN A 628 -3.95 27.68 -65.95
CA ASN A 628 -3.38 26.70 -66.88
C ASN A 628 -4.49 25.79 -67.45
N MET A 629 -5.45 25.38 -66.62
CA MET A 629 -6.61 24.60 -67.05
C MET A 629 -7.55 25.41 -67.96
N GLU A 630 -7.78 26.69 -67.67
CA GLU A 630 -8.57 27.60 -68.55
C GLU A 630 -7.87 27.82 -69.91
N ALA A 631 -6.55 28.00 -69.91
CA ALA A 631 -5.79 28.10 -71.15
C ALA A 631 -5.81 26.78 -71.95
N ASN A 632 -5.83 25.64 -71.25
CA ASN A 632 -5.96 24.32 -71.87
C ASN A 632 -7.38 24.06 -72.40
N GLU A 633 -8.41 24.55 -71.70
CA GLU A 633 -9.81 24.51 -72.14
C GLU A 633 -9.98 25.14 -73.53
N ASP A 634 -9.53 26.39 -73.70
CA ASP A 634 -9.63 27.10 -74.98
C ASP A 634 -8.88 26.35 -76.09
N LEU A 635 -7.68 25.83 -75.78
CA LEU A 635 -6.86 25.06 -76.71
C LEU A 635 -7.53 23.74 -77.14
N GLU A 636 -8.10 22.98 -76.20
CA GLU A 636 -8.77 21.71 -76.49
C GLU A 636 -10.10 21.92 -77.23
N VAL A 637 -10.85 22.98 -76.88
CA VAL A 637 -12.04 23.41 -77.64
C VAL A 637 -11.68 23.77 -79.08
N GLU A 638 -10.55 24.46 -79.30
CA GLU A 638 -10.06 24.77 -80.63
C GLU A 638 -9.67 23.50 -81.40
N LYS A 639 -8.91 22.58 -80.78
CA LYS A 639 -8.54 21.29 -81.39
C LYS A 639 -9.75 20.45 -81.79
N ILE A 640 -10.78 20.39 -80.94
CA ILE A 640 -12.04 19.69 -81.24
C ILE A 640 -12.77 20.36 -82.40
N SER A 641 -12.83 21.70 -82.40
CA SER A 641 -13.44 22.46 -83.50
C SER A 641 -12.75 22.16 -84.82
N GLN A 642 -11.42 22.23 -84.83
CA GLN A 642 -10.59 21.92 -85.99
C GLN A 642 -10.83 20.48 -86.45
N PHE A 643 -10.78 19.48 -85.56
CA PHE A 643 -11.04 18.09 -85.92
C PHE A 643 -12.42 17.88 -86.54
N VAL A 644 -13.48 18.48 -85.98
CA VAL A 644 -14.82 18.35 -86.57
C VAL A 644 -14.90 19.01 -87.94
N GLU A 645 -14.32 20.20 -88.12
CA GLU A 645 -14.35 20.92 -89.39
C GLU A 645 -13.51 20.24 -90.47
N THR A 646 -12.26 19.88 -90.18
CA THR A 646 -11.30 19.35 -91.18
C THR A 646 -11.35 17.84 -91.32
N ASP A 647 -11.51 17.09 -90.22
CA ASP A 647 -11.44 15.63 -90.26
C ASP A 647 -12.81 14.96 -90.45
N LEU A 648 -13.91 15.60 -90.07
CA LEU A 648 -15.28 15.06 -90.24
C LEU A 648 -16.03 15.76 -91.38
N LEU A 649 -16.31 17.06 -91.26
CA LEU A 649 -17.17 17.79 -92.20
C LEU A 649 -16.52 17.96 -93.57
N GLU A 650 -15.24 18.35 -93.62
CA GLU A 650 -14.51 18.41 -94.88
C GLU A 650 -14.33 17.02 -95.51
N TYR A 651 -14.11 15.97 -94.71
CA TYR A 651 -14.09 14.59 -95.20
C TYR A 651 -15.43 14.19 -95.84
N ILE A 652 -16.56 14.48 -95.18
CA ILE A 652 -17.92 14.22 -95.71
C ILE A 652 -18.16 14.97 -97.02
N ARG A 653 -17.80 16.27 -97.08
CA ARG A 653 -17.97 17.10 -98.30
C ARG A 653 -17.08 16.63 -99.45
N ASN A 654 -15.83 16.28 -99.16
CA ASN A 654 -14.94 15.71 -100.16
C ASN A 654 -15.46 14.36 -100.65
N TYR A 655 -16.01 13.54 -99.76
CA TYR A 655 -16.62 12.27 -100.12
C TYR A 655 -17.87 12.43 -101.00
N ASP A 656 -18.72 13.42 -100.74
CA ASP A 656 -19.88 13.76 -101.59
C ASP A 656 -19.47 14.20 -102.99
N ASN A 657 -18.40 14.97 -103.10
CA ASN A 657 -17.81 15.32 -104.41
C ASN A 657 -17.30 14.07 -105.15
N ILE A 658 -16.63 13.14 -104.46
CA ILE A 658 -16.17 11.87 -105.05
C ILE A 658 -17.38 11.03 -105.48
N TRP A 659 -18.38 10.88 -104.61
CA TRP A 659 -19.61 10.13 -104.88
C TRP A 659 -20.35 10.69 -106.10
N SER A 660 -20.54 12.00 -106.16
CA SER A 660 -21.20 12.70 -107.27
C SER A 660 -20.47 12.49 -108.60
N ASN A 661 -19.14 12.51 -108.58
CA ASN A 661 -18.32 12.23 -109.76
C ASN A 661 -18.42 10.77 -110.22
N GLU A 662 -18.40 9.82 -109.28
CA GLU A 662 -18.55 8.39 -109.56
C GLU A 662 -19.94 8.05 -110.11
N ILE A 663 -21.00 8.60 -109.52
CA ILE A 663 -22.38 8.50 -110.02
C ILE A 663 -22.48 9.07 -111.44
N ALA A 664 -21.86 10.24 -111.71
CA ALA A 664 -21.84 10.83 -113.05
C ALA A 664 -21.12 9.94 -114.07
N CYS A 665 -20.04 9.26 -113.66
CA CYS A 665 -19.32 8.30 -114.50
C CYS A 665 -20.19 7.05 -114.80
N ILE A 666 -20.87 6.49 -113.80
CA ILE A 666 -21.77 5.33 -113.98
C ILE A 666 -22.98 5.71 -114.86
N LYS A 667 -23.56 6.90 -114.67
CA LYS A 667 -24.65 7.41 -115.54
C LYS A 667 -24.21 7.56 -117.01
N LYS A 668 -22.94 7.92 -117.27
CA LYS A 668 -22.36 7.90 -118.62
C LYS A 668 -22.26 6.47 -119.18
N LEU A 669 -21.95 5.47 -118.37
CA LEU A 669 -21.91 4.06 -118.81
C LEU A 669 -23.31 3.52 -119.20
N PHE A 670 -24.40 4.03 -118.59
CA PHE A 670 -25.77 3.66 -118.97
C PHE A 670 -26.27 4.32 -120.27
N THR A 671 -25.66 5.42 -120.69
CA THR A 671 -26.01 6.12 -121.94
C THR A 671 -25.26 5.56 -123.17
N VAL A 672 -24.28 4.68 -122.96
CA VAL A 672 -23.65 3.92 -124.04
C VAL A 672 -24.65 2.87 -124.55
N ARG A 673 -25.22 3.13 -125.73
CA ARG A 673 -25.93 2.08 -126.48
C ARG A 673 -24.93 0.98 -126.82
N TYR A 674 -25.03 -0.16 -126.13
CA TYR A 674 -24.41 -1.39 -126.59
C TYR A 674 -24.99 -1.76 -127.96
N ASP A 675 -24.25 -1.44 -129.01
CA ASP A 675 -24.56 -1.90 -130.36
C ASP A 675 -24.35 -3.42 -130.39
N ARG A 676 -25.45 -4.17 -130.45
CA ARG A 676 -25.49 -5.64 -130.51
C ARG A 676 -24.93 -6.21 -131.84
N ARG A 677 -23.95 -5.54 -132.44
CA ARG A 677 -23.19 -6.05 -133.59
C ARG A 677 -21.75 -6.44 -133.27
N ASN A 678 -21.24 -6.20 -132.05
CA ASN A 678 -19.91 -6.68 -131.64
C ASN A 678 -19.81 -6.94 -130.12
N LEU A 679 -20.58 -7.93 -129.63
CA LEU A 679 -20.38 -8.58 -128.31
C LEU A 679 -20.89 -10.02 -128.42
N PHE A 680 -20.01 -10.91 -128.85
CA PHE A 680 -20.04 -12.35 -128.63
C PHE A 680 -18.83 -12.70 -127.77
#